data_AF-A0A2M7G8K3-F1
#
_entry.id   AF-A0A2M7G8K3-F1
#
_cell.length_a   1.000
_cell.length_b   1.000
_cell.length_c   1.000
_cell.angle_alpha   90.00
_cell.angle_beta   90.00
_cell.angle_gamma   90.00
#
_symmetry.space_group_name_H-M   'P 1'
#
loop_
_entity.id
_entity.type
_entity.pdbx_description
1 polymer ?
#
loop_
_entity_poly.entity_id
_entity_poly.type
_entity_poly.pdbx_seq_one_letter_code
_entity_poly.pdbx_strand_id
1 'polypeptide(L)'
;MALKIGKIKHKPGIRLTGPLYQTTPFARFNRELSSRLIQNGHYDLCLAAEDLNSSHALSLPAELEAKISRKPSHLQFELIHQGLPPELETTSAKWIHCLPWEYGSSPIDWHQLLLYSSDEVWVHTRENYELYQKEGIHPDRLALVPIGVDAKLFNPSAPPMRIPGRKKFCFLFSGELLWYSGLDLLLQAFVNEFLPDEEVSLIIKVQGATHSTEQKGILQMIQNFQANPDNPSIVLLEHQMNAQEEASLYTACQALVSPFRAEAFGFSIFEAMACGLPVILTQTEHRLGIEESDLNIWLKSRPVKSTEKQIGGIPTLHYPSWHENNLAEIRYHMRHLFENPSKFQAMGSKASQYVHQNFSWEQTLEIALNRIKNLNEKPIFRQEQNRLQAKTLQALEKLHAGYAQEALELLEEVLLEDSGNPVLHLDIGTLQLQLKHYSEALNHFQTALKQSPNNANLYSVAGIALYHSGALSLAQKSFQQALQLNPEHQGARESLKAFSQSLEPSEIPAEFAEWEKLLESAPQAKHKQSLSLCMIVKNEERFLRNCLESVREIVDEMIIVDTGSTDQTVKIAEEMGAQVFHFKWTGSFSEARNQAIQHASGDWILILDADEVIAPETLHNIHELIKTPQSQLTGYQLKIRNFSKEGNEIDTVEHYMLRLFPRHSELHYTGFIHEQLEPRTPGYPFERLATPDVLILHYGYTGSLMQERDKYQRNLELVQTSLRQDPENPFHSFNLGLTYRVQEENEAALSAFLDAVEKSKKRENLPTYMSACWSYIASIYLQLNQNEKALDTLQNAPEICQSNPDYWVNFGTAWSQAGEYTKSIEAFQKAMALRLEAFTSLVSDRAATTWKPYAGIGNTYLMQGDLENADHYFRRALRENPENPEIRLGLARLALFRQKPDEARKYLDDSHLPPQQAGAFQLELARCEMLEKNTPAALTLLEKLVENFDATDALGQAARVELGNLYLRENQIDKARALLENLEPTHALLQNIARFHFKTGALEKVKAIYNDLIAKDLAGASDFRHRGIIWLEEGRHREAQADFEKALSLDAKDPDSLHNLGVIALQQGDYALAKNYFLTVRAKFPDFVLSSLDLASIELNEGHNEQAEAYLREILLKEPHHADTLMLLAGLKSSQGETGEASALYMDILEKNPRHSEALIQLGYLLIGIQEYSQALQLFERALNIGPQTIALYNGIGLIFLEQEKFIDARNAFLLAYQLEPDNEEVLKALQISDRLCEQTQPA
;
A
#
# COMPACT_ATOMS: atom_id res chain seq x y z
N MET A 1 -80.78 45.74 0.83
CA MET A 1 -79.93 45.72 2.04
C MET A 1 -79.77 44.27 2.47
N ALA A 2 -78.56 43.85 2.86
CA ALA A 2 -78.04 42.47 3.05
C ALA A 2 -77.45 41.80 1.79
N LEU A 3 -76.17 42.09 1.52
CA LEU A 3 -75.28 41.29 0.67
C LEU A 3 -74.33 40.51 1.59
N LYS A 4 -74.28 39.18 1.42
CA LYS A 4 -73.38 38.26 2.12
C LYS A 4 -71.92 38.56 1.78
N ILE A 5 -71.13 38.97 2.76
CA ILE A 5 -69.67 39.02 2.69
C ILE A 5 -69.15 37.59 2.89
N GLY A 6 -68.61 36.97 1.84
CA GLY A 6 -67.82 35.75 1.96
C GLY A 6 -66.50 36.05 2.66
N LYS A 7 -66.19 35.35 3.76
CA LYS A 7 -64.88 35.43 4.42
C LYS A 7 -63.79 34.97 3.44
N ILE A 8 -62.88 35.88 3.06
CA ILE A 8 -61.63 35.54 2.39
C ILE A 8 -60.83 34.67 3.37
N LYS A 9 -60.60 33.39 3.05
CA LYS A 9 -59.66 32.55 3.80
C LYS A 9 -58.24 32.98 3.41
N HIS A 10 -57.54 33.67 4.30
CA HIS A 10 -56.12 33.96 4.12
C HIS A 10 -55.32 32.65 4.12
N LYS A 11 -54.31 32.55 3.22
CA LYS A 11 -53.40 31.40 3.23
C LYS A 11 -52.49 31.47 4.46
N PRO A 12 -52.16 30.33 5.09
CA PRO A 12 -51.15 30.28 6.14
C PRO A 12 -49.81 30.82 5.65
N GLY A 13 -49.23 31.78 6.36
CA GLY A 13 -47.95 32.39 6.01
C GLY A 13 -46.77 31.63 6.63
N ILE A 14 -45.74 31.41 5.82
CA ILE A 14 -44.44 30.85 6.25
C ILE A 14 -43.38 31.90 5.97
N ARG A 15 -42.55 32.21 6.97
CA ARG A 15 -41.31 32.96 6.77
C ARG A 15 -40.14 32.00 6.87
N LEU A 16 -39.29 31.95 5.85
CA LEU A 16 -38.03 31.22 5.88
C LEU A 16 -36.90 32.24 6.06
N THR A 17 -36.11 32.06 7.11
CA THR A 17 -34.96 32.91 7.48
C THR A 17 -33.68 32.10 7.38
N GLY A 18 -32.69 32.62 6.65
CA GLY A 18 -31.39 31.99 6.46
C GLY A 18 -30.71 32.39 5.16
N PRO A 19 -29.57 31.77 4.80
CA PRO A 19 -28.85 32.10 3.58
C PRO A 19 -29.61 31.63 2.33
N LEU A 20 -29.55 32.41 1.24
CA LEU A 20 -30.16 32.10 -0.06
C LEU A 20 -29.24 32.36 -1.25
N TYR A 21 -28.31 33.30 -1.12
CA TYR A 21 -27.43 33.77 -2.20
C TYR A 21 -26.11 33.00 -2.29
N GLN A 22 -25.76 32.22 -1.27
CA GLN A 22 -24.54 31.40 -1.27
C GLN A 22 -24.69 30.05 -2.01
N THR A 23 -23.57 29.41 -2.35
CA THR A 23 -23.51 28.03 -2.90
C THR A 23 -23.49 26.93 -1.83
N THR A 24 -23.61 27.28 -0.54
CA THR A 24 -23.56 26.30 0.54
C THR A 24 -24.77 25.35 0.50
N PRO A 25 -24.65 24.13 1.05
CA PRO A 25 -25.76 23.17 1.11
C PRO A 25 -27.01 23.76 1.78
N PHE A 26 -26.84 24.59 2.81
CA PHE A 26 -27.92 25.33 3.47
C PHE A 26 -28.70 26.23 2.52
N ALA A 27 -27.99 27.10 1.81
CA ALA A 27 -28.60 28.05 0.89
C ALA A 27 -29.32 27.31 -0.25
N ARG A 28 -28.75 26.19 -0.70
CA ARG A 28 -29.38 25.33 -1.69
C ARG A 28 -30.67 24.70 -1.20
N PHE A 29 -30.66 24.07 -0.03
CA PHE A 29 -31.88 23.51 0.55
C PHE A 29 -32.98 24.56 0.67
N ASN A 30 -32.62 25.76 1.15
CA ASN A 30 -33.55 26.87 1.28
C ASN A 30 -34.18 27.27 -0.06
N ARG A 31 -33.40 27.36 -1.14
CA ARG A 31 -33.91 27.64 -2.49
C ARG A 31 -34.86 26.55 -3.00
N GLU A 32 -34.45 25.28 -2.87
CA GLU A 32 -35.19 24.14 -3.40
C GLU A 32 -36.52 23.92 -2.66
N LEU A 33 -36.51 24.01 -1.33
CA LEU A 33 -37.71 23.94 -0.50
C LEU A 33 -38.63 25.14 -0.79
N SER A 34 -38.09 26.34 -0.90
CA SER A 34 -38.85 27.56 -1.18
C SER A 34 -39.55 27.51 -2.53
N SER A 35 -38.85 27.12 -3.59
CA SER A 35 -39.43 27.02 -4.94
C SER A 35 -40.61 26.05 -4.95
N ARG A 36 -40.47 24.90 -4.28
CA ARG A 36 -41.53 23.89 -4.19
C ARG A 36 -42.71 24.30 -3.32
N LEU A 37 -42.47 25.02 -2.22
CA LEU A 37 -43.55 25.63 -1.42
C LEU A 37 -44.34 26.67 -2.23
N ILE A 38 -43.68 27.47 -3.07
CA ILE A 38 -44.33 28.43 -3.97
C ILE A 38 -45.19 27.70 -5.01
N GLN A 39 -44.63 26.67 -5.66
CA GLN A 39 -45.32 25.87 -6.68
C GLN A 39 -46.53 25.12 -6.11
N ASN A 40 -46.43 24.60 -4.89
CA ASN A 40 -47.53 23.94 -4.18
C ASN A 40 -48.71 24.89 -3.89
N GLY A 41 -48.43 26.18 -3.69
CA GLY A 41 -49.44 27.24 -3.66
C GLY A 41 -50.38 27.24 -2.45
N HIS A 42 -50.23 26.34 -1.48
CA HIS A 42 -51.07 26.30 -0.26
C HIS A 42 -50.68 27.34 0.79
N TYR A 43 -49.45 27.83 0.79
CA TYR A 43 -48.90 28.77 1.79
C TYR A 43 -48.51 30.12 1.16
N ASP A 44 -48.55 31.19 1.97
CA ASP A 44 -48.04 32.52 1.61
C ASP A 44 -46.59 32.66 2.08
N LEU A 45 -45.64 32.25 1.24
CA LEU A 45 -44.21 32.24 1.56
C LEU A 45 -43.60 33.66 1.56
N CYS A 46 -42.77 33.93 2.56
CA CYS A 46 -41.91 35.10 2.73
C CYS A 46 -40.46 34.61 2.93
N LEU A 47 -39.49 35.26 2.30
CA LEU A 47 -38.07 34.94 2.44
C LEU A 47 -37.32 36.10 3.11
N ALA A 48 -36.57 35.78 4.16
CA ALA A 48 -35.66 36.67 4.85
C ALA A 48 -34.22 36.18 4.65
N ALA A 49 -33.58 36.67 3.58
CA ALA A 49 -32.21 36.35 3.25
C ALA A 49 -31.23 37.08 4.19
N GLU A 50 -30.38 36.33 4.90
CA GLU A 50 -29.36 36.91 5.79
C GLU A 50 -28.08 37.33 5.05
N ASP A 51 -27.90 36.82 3.82
CA ASP A 51 -26.70 36.96 2.99
C ASP A 51 -26.87 37.93 1.80
N LEU A 52 -27.89 38.80 1.85
CA LEU A 52 -28.24 39.82 0.83
C LEU A 52 -27.08 40.74 0.44
N ASN A 53 -26.14 41.00 1.34
CA ASN A 53 -24.99 41.90 1.12
C ASN A 53 -23.66 41.16 0.87
N SER A 54 -23.70 39.85 0.59
CA SER A 54 -22.47 39.09 0.34
C SER A 54 -21.79 39.51 -0.98
N SER A 55 -20.45 39.60 -0.98
CA SER A 55 -19.66 40.04 -2.14
C SER A 55 -19.74 39.11 -3.35
N HIS A 56 -20.27 37.90 -3.18
CA HIS A 56 -20.33 36.81 -4.16
C HIS A 56 -21.73 36.17 -4.21
N ALA A 57 -22.77 36.99 -4.25
CA ALA A 57 -24.17 36.55 -4.28
C ALA A 57 -24.58 35.96 -5.64
N LEU A 58 -25.16 34.76 -5.63
CA LEU A 58 -25.79 34.13 -6.81
C LEU A 58 -27.06 34.89 -7.24
N SER A 59 -27.35 34.90 -8.54
CA SER A 59 -28.67 35.35 -9.01
C SER A 59 -29.74 34.36 -8.56
N LEU A 60 -30.81 34.86 -7.95
CA LEU A 60 -31.95 34.03 -7.56
C LEU A 60 -32.97 33.94 -8.71
N PRO A 61 -33.72 32.82 -8.82
CA PRO A 61 -34.89 32.75 -9.67
C PRO A 61 -35.89 33.87 -9.35
N ALA A 62 -36.48 34.49 -10.37
CA ALA A 62 -37.41 35.61 -10.22
C ALA A 62 -38.60 35.31 -9.28
N GLU A 63 -39.03 34.05 -9.23
CA GLU A 63 -40.08 33.58 -8.32
C GLU A 63 -39.67 33.65 -6.83
N LEU A 64 -38.39 33.41 -6.51
CA LEU A 64 -37.85 33.54 -5.16
C LEU A 64 -37.58 35.01 -4.83
N GLU A 65 -37.01 35.77 -5.77
CA GLU A 65 -36.77 37.22 -5.60
C GLU A 65 -38.06 37.97 -5.25
N ALA A 66 -39.18 37.62 -5.91
CA ALA A 66 -40.49 38.21 -5.64
C ALA A 66 -41.03 37.94 -4.22
N LYS A 67 -40.42 37.03 -3.45
CA LYS A 67 -40.80 36.70 -2.06
C LYS A 67 -39.90 37.34 -1.01
N ILE A 68 -38.78 37.94 -1.41
CA ILE A 68 -37.82 38.55 -0.49
C ILE A 68 -38.40 39.83 0.10
N SER A 69 -38.23 40.01 1.42
CA SER A 69 -38.65 41.22 2.16
C SER A 69 -40.16 41.57 2.05
N ARG A 70 -40.98 40.64 1.55
CA ARG A 70 -42.44 40.76 1.49
C ARG A 70 -43.05 40.35 2.83
N LYS A 71 -43.93 41.17 3.43
CA LYS A 71 -44.64 40.74 4.66
C LYS A 71 -45.75 39.74 4.31
N PRO A 72 -45.82 38.56 4.97
CA PRO A 72 -46.91 37.61 4.77
C PRO A 72 -48.22 38.17 5.34
N SER A 73 -49.33 37.75 4.73
CA SER A 73 -50.67 38.22 5.12
C SER A 73 -51.10 37.74 6.52
N HIS A 74 -50.67 36.55 6.92
CA HIS A 74 -50.87 35.99 8.27
C HIS A 74 -49.73 35.03 8.60
N LEU A 75 -48.69 35.50 9.31
CA LEU A 75 -47.54 34.68 9.68
C LEU A 75 -47.93 33.60 10.71
N GLN A 76 -47.80 32.33 10.35
CA GLN A 76 -48.11 31.19 11.22
C GLN A 76 -46.90 30.33 11.54
N PHE A 77 -45.90 30.29 10.66
CA PHE A 77 -44.68 29.51 10.86
C PHE A 77 -43.44 30.33 10.48
N GLU A 78 -42.37 30.09 11.21
CA GLU A 78 -41.06 30.65 10.95
C GLU A 78 -40.03 29.51 10.93
N LEU A 79 -39.45 29.28 9.75
CA LEU A 79 -38.43 28.28 9.50
C LEU A 79 -37.06 28.97 9.54
N ILE A 80 -36.19 28.55 10.45
CA ILE A 80 -34.95 29.26 10.78
C ILE A 80 -33.76 28.33 10.51
N HIS A 81 -32.90 28.72 9.58
CA HIS A 81 -31.67 28.02 9.20
C HIS A 81 -30.46 28.86 9.64
N GLN A 82 -29.88 28.49 10.79
CA GLN A 82 -28.87 29.24 11.55
C GLN A 82 -29.37 30.56 12.15
N GLY A 83 -28.80 30.97 13.29
CA GLY A 83 -29.06 32.27 13.93
C GLY A 83 -30.19 32.31 14.98
N LEU A 84 -30.37 33.50 15.57
CA LEU A 84 -31.52 33.84 16.42
C LEU A 84 -32.65 34.40 15.52
N PRO A 85 -33.93 34.15 15.84
CA PRO A 85 -35.02 34.78 15.11
C PRO A 85 -34.88 36.31 15.11
N PRO A 86 -35.11 36.99 13.96
CA PRO A 86 -34.79 38.40 13.79
C PRO A 86 -35.60 39.35 14.71
N GLU A 87 -36.67 38.87 15.34
CA GLU A 87 -37.48 39.60 16.33
C GLU A 87 -37.81 38.66 17.52
N LEU A 88 -37.07 38.76 18.62
CA LEU A 88 -37.25 37.92 19.83
C LEU A 88 -38.57 38.18 20.57
N GLU A 89 -39.28 39.27 20.28
CA GLU A 89 -40.50 39.65 21.00
C GLU A 89 -41.66 39.89 20.02
N THR A 90 -42.79 39.21 20.27
CA THR A 90 -44.18 39.48 19.78
C THR A 90 -44.79 38.71 18.59
N THR A 91 -44.16 37.70 17.98
CA THR A 91 -44.83 36.91 16.93
C THR A 91 -45.63 35.71 17.48
N SER A 92 -46.84 35.48 16.97
CA SER A 92 -47.67 34.29 17.26
C SER A 92 -47.39 33.10 16.33
N ALA A 93 -46.21 33.06 15.70
CA ALA A 93 -45.88 32.09 14.65
C ALA A 93 -44.99 30.97 15.18
N LYS A 94 -45.26 29.69 14.92
CA LYS A 94 -44.45 28.57 15.44
C LYS A 94 -43.05 28.53 14.81
N TRP A 95 -42.04 28.30 15.64
CA TRP A 95 -40.63 28.30 15.26
C TRP A 95 -40.14 26.88 14.97
N ILE A 96 -39.61 26.70 13.78
CA ILE A 96 -39.01 25.47 13.30
C ILE A 96 -37.53 25.75 13.06
N HIS A 97 -36.66 25.19 13.90
CA HIS A 97 -35.20 25.36 13.74
C HIS A 97 -34.59 24.17 13.00
N CYS A 98 -33.77 24.47 12.00
CA CYS A 98 -33.01 23.47 11.25
C CYS A 98 -31.52 23.69 11.50
N LEU A 99 -30.96 22.96 12.47
CA LEU A 99 -29.56 23.08 12.89
C LEU A 99 -28.85 21.73 12.73
N PRO A 100 -28.12 21.52 11.62
CA PRO A 100 -27.28 20.35 11.42
C PRO A 100 -25.95 20.52 12.15
N TRP A 101 -25.48 19.45 12.79
CA TRP A 101 -24.30 19.44 13.65
C TRP A 101 -23.73 18.03 13.82
N GLU A 102 -22.44 17.84 13.55
CA GLU A 102 -21.92 16.49 13.32
C GLU A 102 -20.90 15.99 14.35
N TYR A 103 -20.56 16.80 15.34
CA TYR A 103 -19.43 16.51 16.24
C TYR A 103 -19.83 15.74 17.51
N GLY A 104 -20.90 14.94 17.48
CA GLY A 104 -21.33 14.11 18.62
C GLY A 104 -21.69 14.86 19.92
N SER A 105 -21.65 16.19 19.93
CA SER A 105 -22.09 17.07 21.01
C SER A 105 -22.40 18.46 20.51
N SER A 106 -23.62 18.96 20.73
CA SER A 106 -24.08 20.24 20.18
C SER A 106 -23.41 21.47 20.82
N PRO A 107 -23.36 22.61 20.09
CA PRO A 107 -22.95 23.89 20.65
C PRO A 107 -23.90 24.31 21.78
N ILE A 108 -23.35 24.84 22.88
CA ILE A 108 -24.14 25.21 24.06
C ILE A 108 -25.25 26.21 23.69
N ASP A 109 -24.93 27.23 22.91
CA ASP A 109 -25.87 28.29 22.53
C ASP A 109 -27.03 27.76 21.68
N TRP A 110 -26.73 26.81 20.77
CA TRP A 110 -27.74 26.16 19.94
C TRP A 110 -28.64 25.28 20.80
N HIS A 111 -28.03 24.48 21.68
CA HIS A 111 -28.73 23.57 22.55
C HIS A 111 -29.79 24.29 23.42
N GLN A 112 -29.41 25.42 24.01
CA GLN A 112 -30.33 26.25 24.81
C GLN A 112 -31.52 26.73 23.97
N LEU A 113 -31.26 27.24 22.76
CA LEU A 113 -32.31 27.70 21.86
C LEU A 113 -33.25 26.55 21.42
N LEU A 114 -32.69 25.38 21.12
CA LEU A 114 -33.48 24.22 20.74
C LEU A 114 -34.34 23.68 21.90
N LEU A 115 -33.82 23.69 23.12
CA LEU A 115 -34.58 23.25 24.30
C LEU A 115 -35.74 24.18 24.63
N TYR A 116 -35.52 25.49 24.64
CA TYR A 116 -36.42 26.47 25.25
C TYR A 116 -37.23 27.33 24.27
N SER A 117 -36.90 27.35 22.99
CA SER A 117 -37.51 28.31 22.06
C SER A 117 -38.09 27.65 20.80
N SER A 118 -37.61 26.47 20.42
CA SER A 118 -38.11 25.74 19.25
C SER A 118 -39.43 25.02 19.51
N ASP A 119 -40.45 25.34 18.71
CA ASP A 119 -41.69 24.54 18.67
C ASP A 119 -41.44 23.19 17.97
N GLU A 120 -40.54 23.19 16.98
CA GLU A 120 -40.07 21.98 16.30
C GLU A 120 -38.61 22.15 15.86
N VAL A 121 -37.88 21.04 15.77
CA VAL A 121 -36.48 20.95 15.35
C VAL A 121 -36.40 19.97 14.21
N TRP A 122 -35.93 20.43 13.05
CA TRP A 122 -35.73 19.58 11.88
C TRP A 122 -34.24 19.26 11.72
N VAL A 123 -33.97 18.00 11.41
CA VAL A 123 -32.62 17.49 11.15
C VAL A 123 -32.63 16.71 9.84
N HIS A 124 -31.50 16.65 9.15
CA HIS A 124 -31.38 15.97 7.86
C HIS A 124 -30.89 14.53 7.97
N THR A 125 -30.22 14.19 9.08
CA THR A 125 -29.63 12.87 9.31
C THR A 125 -30.15 12.23 10.58
N ARG A 126 -30.07 10.91 10.62
CA ARG A 126 -30.44 10.14 11.81
C ARG A 126 -29.49 10.38 12.98
N GLU A 127 -28.22 10.67 12.70
CA GLU A 127 -27.22 11.00 13.72
C GLU A 127 -27.57 12.28 14.49
N ASN A 128 -27.94 13.34 13.78
CA ASN A 128 -28.42 14.56 14.43
C ASN A 128 -29.70 14.34 15.23
N TYR A 129 -30.59 13.49 14.72
CA TYR A 129 -31.80 13.11 15.44
C TYR A 129 -31.45 12.44 16.78
N GLU A 130 -30.60 11.42 16.74
CA GLU A 130 -30.20 10.65 17.92
C GLU A 130 -29.38 11.49 18.90
N LEU A 131 -28.50 12.37 18.40
CA LEU A 131 -27.73 13.32 19.20
C LEU A 131 -28.64 14.25 19.99
N TYR A 132 -29.52 14.97 19.32
CA TYR A 132 -30.41 15.94 19.97
C TYR A 132 -31.41 15.27 20.91
N GLN A 133 -31.89 14.07 20.57
CA GLN A 133 -32.71 13.27 21.47
C GLN A 133 -31.95 12.92 22.75
N LYS A 134 -30.70 12.47 22.64
CA LYS A 134 -29.83 12.12 23.77
C LYS A 134 -29.51 13.33 24.65
N GLU A 135 -29.39 14.51 24.07
CA GLU A 135 -29.15 15.76 24.79
C GLU A 135 -30.43 16.36 25.40
N GLY A 136 -31.60 15.72 25.22
CA GLY A 136 -32.83 16.05 25.95
C GLY A 136 -33.91 16.76 25.12
N ILE A 137 -33.76 16.87 23.80
CA ILE A 137 -34.85 17.35 22.94
C ILE A 137 -35.91 16.27 22.82
N HIS A 138 -37.15 16.60 23.19
CA HIS A 138 -38.26 15.65 23.19
C HIS A 138 -38.57 15.14 21.77
N PRO A 139 -38.74 13.81 21.55
CA PRO A 139 -39.00 13.23 20.22
C PRO A 139 -40.18 13.85 19.47
N ASP A 140 -41.25 14.25 20.16
CA ASP A 140 -42.41 14.89 19.52
C ASP A 140 -42.13 16.26 18.87
N ARG A 141 -41.01 16.90 19.26
CA ARG A 141 -40.53 18.16 18.70
C ARG A 141 -39.38 17.95 17.71
N LEU A 142 -38.89 16.73 17.53
CA LEU A 142 -37.78 16.43 16.64
C LEU A 142 -38.30 15.75 15.37
N ALA A 143 -37.84 16.18 14.20
CA ALA A 143 -38.27 15.61 12.93
C ALA A 143 -37.09 15.40 11.98
N LEU A 144 -36.99 14.19 11.42
CA LEU A 144 -36.09 13.89 10.32
C LEU A 144 -36.73 14.36 9.00
N VAL A 145 -36.15 15.38 8.38
CA VAL A 145 -36.54 15.91 7.08
C VAL A 145 -35.35 15.70 6.14
N PRO A 146 -35.31 14.59 5.38
CA PRO A 146 -34.18 14.25 4.53
C PRO A 146 -34.03 15.28 3.41
N ILE A 147 -32.85 15.32 2.80
CA ILE A 147 -32.61 16.12 1.60
C ILE A 147 -33.08 15.40 0.34
N GLY A 148 -33.52 16.18 -0.65
CA GLY A 148 -33.95 15.68 -1.96
C GLY A 148 -32.94 15.97 -3.06
N VAL A 149 -33.04 15.22 -4.16
CA VAL A 149 -32.29 15.41 -5.39
C VAL A 149 -33.25 15.72 -6.54
N ASP A 150 -32.87 16.66 -7.41
CA ASP A 150 -33.60 16.90 -8.66
C ASP A 150 -33.17 15.88 -9.72
N ALA A 151 -33.95 14.80 -9.86
CA ALA A 151 -33.68 13.73 -10.82
C ALA A 151 -33.66 14.20 -12.29
N LYS A 152 -34.28 15.35 -12.62
CA LYS A 152 -34.23 15.90 -13.99
C LYS A 152 -32.86 16.50 -14.30
N LEU A 153 -32.19 17.03 -13.27
CA LEU A 153 -30.91 17.70 -13.39
C LEU A 153 -29.75 16.75 -13.12
N PHE A 154 -29.82 16.01 -12.01
CA PHE A 154 -28.82 15.04 -11.58
C PHE A 154 -29.22 13.65 -12.04
N ASN A 155 -28.69 13.25 -13.19
CA ASN A 155 -28.86 11.92 -13.74
C ASN A 155 -27.65 11.54 -14.62
N PRO A 156 -27.48 10.24 -14.94
CA PRO A 156 -26.33 9.78 -15.72
C PRO A 156 -26.29 10.31 -17.16
N SER A 157 -27.37 10.93 -17.66
CA SER A 157 -27.44 11.51 -19.01
C SER A 157 -27.05 12.99 -19.04
N ALA A 158 -26.72 13.61 -17.89
CA ALA A 158 -26.26 14.99 -17.87
C ALA A 158 -24.94 15.14 -18.66
N PRO A 159 -24.82 16.15 -19.54
CA PRO A 159 -23.65 16.27 -20.42
C PRO A 159 -22.39 16.58 -19.58
N PRO A 160 -21.29 15.81 -19.73
CA PRO A 160 -20.10 16.01 -18.93
C PRO A 160 -19.39 17.31 -19.29
N MET A 161 -18.91 18.06 -18.29
CA MET A 161 -18.15 19.29 -18.52
C MET A 161 -16.71 19.01 -18.95
N ARG A 162 -16.08 19.98 -19.61
CA ARG A 162 -14.65 19.94 -19.91
C ARG A 162 -13.85 20.49 -18.73
N ILE A 163 -12.98 19.65 -18.16
CA ILE A 163 -12.07 20.04 -17.07
C ILE A 163 -10.64 20.10 -17.62
N PRO A 164 -9.98 21.27 -17.65
CA PRO A 164 -8.58 21.37 -18.06
C PRO A 164 -7.66 20.56 -17.15
N GLY A 165 -6.65 19.88 -17.72
CA GLY A 165 -5.66 19.12 -16.97
C GLY A 165 -6.13 17.75 -16.44
N ARG A 166 -7.40 17.38 -16.64
CA ARG A 166 -7.90 16.06 -16.24
C ARG A 166 -7.30 14.93 -17.10
N LYS A 167 -7.03 13.80 -16.47
CA LYS A 167 -6.68 12.53 -17.13
C LYS A 167 -7.93 11.70 -17.44
N LYS A 168 -7.74 10.50 -18.00
CA LYS A 168 -8.83 9.60 -18.37
C LYS A 168 -9.70 9.19 -17.18
N PHE A 169 -9.07 8.89 -16.05
CA PHE A 169 -9.77 8.52 -14.82
C PHE A 169 -9.75 9.67 -13.81
N CYS A 170 -10.91 10.05 -13.26
CA CYS A 170 -11.04 11.18 -12.35
C CYS A 170 -11.76 10.77 -11.06
N PHE A 171 -11.06 10.88 -9.94
CA PHE A 171 -11.69 10.93 -8.61
C PHE A 171 -12.14 12.35 -8.33
N LEU A 172 -13.32 12.50 -7.75
CA LEU A 172 -13.88 13.78 -7.35
C LEU A 172 -13.96 13.87 -5.84
N PHE A 173 -13.54 15.00 -5.30
CA PHE A 173 -13.92 15.47 -3.97
C PHE A 173 -14.76 16.74 -4.13
N SER A 174 -15.87 16.85 -3.39
CA SER A 174 -16.73 18.04 -3.39
C SER A 174 -17.13 18.39 -1.96
N GLY A 175 -16.62 19.52 -1.46
CA GLY A 175 -16.84 19.93 -0.08
C GLY A 175 -16.22 21.29 0.27
N GLU A 176 -16.26 21.65 1.55
CA GLU A 176 -15.63 22.86 2.08
C GLU A 176 -14.17 22.61 2.49
N LEU A 177 -13.35 23.67 2.49
CA LEU A 177 -11.94 23.62 2.94
C LEU A 177 -11.87 23.67 4.47
N LEU A 178 -12.39 22.64 5.13
CA LEU A 178 -12.43 22.53 6.58
C LEU A 178 -11.80 21.20 7.01
N TRP A 179 -11.19 21.15 8.18
CA TRP A 179 -10.46 19.96 8.64
C TRP A 179 -11.34 18.72 8.70
N TYR A 180 -12.62 18.86 9.04
CA TYR A 180 -13.53 17.71 9.12
C TYR A 180 -13.84 17.07 7.76
N SER A 181 -13.53 17.71 6.62
CA SER A 181 -13.81 17.14 5.31
C SER A 181 -12.83 16.05 4.88
N GLY A 182 -11.75 15.84 5.64
CA GLY A 182 -10.79 14.75 5.40
C GLY A 182 -9.88 14.94 4.19
N LEU A 183 -9.80 16.16 3.65
CA LEU A 183 -8.98 16.47 2.47
C LEU A 183 -7.49 16.19 2.67
N ASP A 184 -6.98 16.38 3.88
CA ASP A 184 -5.61 16.04 4.28
C ASP A 184 -5.33 14.54 4.07
N LEU A 185 -6.23 13.66 4.52
CA LEU A 185 -6.11 12.22 4.32
C LEU A 185 -6.28 11.84 2.84
N LEU A 186 -7.21 12.48 2.13
CA LEU A 186 -7.46 12.18 0.72
C LEU A 186 -6.26 12.52 -0.15
N LEU A 187 -5.68 13.70 0.04
CA LEU A 187 -4.49 14.14 -0.69
C LEU A 187 -3.35 13.16 -0.45
N GLN A 188 -3.08 12.83 0.82
CA GLN A 188 -2.05 11.86 1.18
C GLN A 188 -2.31 10.48 0.55
N ALA A 189 -3.55 9.98 0.63
CA ALA A 189 -3.89 8.69 0.05
C ALA A 189 -3.69 8.70 -1.47
N PHE A 190 -4.15 9.74 -2.16
CA PHE A 190 -4.05 9.84 -3.60
C PHE A 190 -2.60 9.89 -4.09
N VAL A 191 -1.74 10.73 -3.50
CA VAL A 191 -0.34 10.84 -3.92
C VAL A 191 0.50 9.64 -3.54
N ASN A 192 0.17 8.98 -2.42
CA ASN A 192 0.84 7.76 -2.01
C ASN A 192 0.43 6.57 -2.88
N GLU A 193 -0.76 6.61 -3.47
CA GLU A 193 -1.29 5.50 -4.27
C GLU A 193 -0.94 5.58 -5.75
N PHE A 194 -0.99 6.77 -6.35
CA PHE A 194 -0.86 6.93 -7.80
C PHE A 194 0.45 7.60 -8.23
N LEU A 195 1.03 7.11 -9.33
CA LEU A 195 2.22 7.67 -9.97
C LEU A 195 1.86 8.84 -10.92
N PRO A 196 2.77 9.82 -11.17
CA PRO A 196 2.57 10.96 -12.07
C PRO A 196 2.16 10.62 -13.50
N ASP A 197 2.64 9.48 -13.99
CA ASP A 197 2.42 8.98 -15.35
C ASP A 197 1.14 8.14 -15.47
N GLU A 198 0.51 7.75 -14.36
CA GLU A 198 -0.79 7.08 -14.40
C GLU A 198 -1.87 8.04 -14.92
N GLU A 199 -2.78 7.51 -15.74
CA GLU A 199 -3.86 8.26 -16.37
C GLU A 199 -5.02 8.55 -15.41
N VAL A 200 -4.70 9.15 -14.27
CA VAL A 200 -5.60 9.44 -13.15
C VAL A 200 -5.49 10.89 -12.70
N SER A 201 -6.59 11.47 -12.21
CA SER A 201 -6.62 12.79 -11.59
C SER A 201 -7.50 12.83 -10.36
N LEU A 202 -7.10 13.63 -9.36
CA LEU A 202 -7.96 14.03 -8.26
C LEU A 202 -8.49 15.43 -8.53
N ILE A 203 -9.80 15.53 -8.77
CA ILE A 203 -10.51 16.78 -8.96
C ILE A 203 -11.04 17.22 -7.59
N ILE A 204 -10.62 18.39 -7.12
CA ILE A 204 -11.04 18.96 -5.83
C ILE A 204 -11.92 20.16 -6.14
N LYS A 205 -13.23 20.02 -5.91
CA LYS A 205 -14.18 21.13 -6.00
C LYS A 205 -14.45 21.69 -4.61
N VAL A 206 -14.15 22.99 -4.46
CA VAL A 206 -14.34 23.72 -3.20
C VAL A 206 -15.66 24.49 -3.22
N GLN A 207 -16.37 24.49 -2.09
CA GLN A 207 -17.58 25.29 -1.87
C GLN A 207 -17.25 26.55 -1.06
N GLY A 208 -17.67 27.73 -1.55
CA GLY A 208 -17.54 29.00 -0.82
C GLY A 208 -16.22 29.76 -1.05
N ALA A 209 -16.07 30.90 -0.39
CA ALA A 209 -14.90 31.78 -0.52
C ALA A 209 -13.94 31.64 0.67
N THR A 210 -12.63 31.64 0.38
CA THR A 210 -11.55 31.33 1.32
C THR A 210 -11.28 32.52 2.25
N HIS A 211 -11.90 32.52 3.43
CA HIS A 211 -11.84 33.66 4.34
C HIS A 211 -11.13 33.34 5.66
N SER A 212 -11.29 32.13 6.19
CA SER A 212 -10.70 31.74 7.48
C SER A 212 -9.22 31.34 7.37
N THR A 213 -8.49 31.41 8.47
CA THR A 213 -7.08 30.97 8.56
C THR A 213 -6.96 29.47 8.25
N GLU A 214 -7.91 28.66 8.70
CA GLU A 214 -7.97 27.22 8.45
C GLU A 214 -8.14 26.91 6.95
N GLN A 215 -9.12 27.54 6.30
CA GLN A 215 -9.38 27.37 4.86
C GLN A 215 -8.15 27.73 4.02
N LYS A 216 -7.44 28.81 4.39
CA LYS A 216 -6.18 29.20 3.75
C LYS A 216 -5.07 28.16 3.93
N GLY A 217 -4.99 27.54 5.11
CA GLY A 217 -4.04 26.47 5.39
C GLY A 217 -4.25 25.24 4.52
N ILE A 218 -5.50 24.78 4.38
CA ILE A 218 -5.84 23.62 3.53
C ILE A 218 -5.65 23.97 2.05
N LEU A 219 -6.00 25.17 1.61
CA LEU A 219 -5.73 25.62 0.24
C LEU A 219 -4.22 25.59 -0.09
N GLN A 220 -3.39 26.10 0.82
CA GLN A 220 -1.94 26.06 0.67
C GLN A 220 -1.42 24.61 0.59
N MET A 221 -1.98 23.71 1.39
CA MET A 221 -1.66 22.28 1.33
C MET A 221 -1.96 21.69 -0.06
N ILE A 222 -3.15 21.94 -0.61
CA ILE A 222 -3.51 21.49 -1.96
C ILE A 222 -2.52 22.03 -3.00
N GLN A 223 -2.21 23.32 -2.94
CA GLN A 223 -1.27 23.97 -3.87
C GLN A 223 0.15 23.37 -3.77
N ASN A 224 0.60 23.02 -2.57
CA ASN A 224 1.90 22.36 -2.37
C ASN A 224 1.93 20.96 -3.01
N PHE A 225 0.87 20.16 -2.85
CA PHE A 225 0.77 18.85 -3.52
C PHE A 225 0.70 19.00 -5.03
N GLN A 226 -0.03 19.99 -5.54
CA GLN A 226 -0.16 20.27 -6.97
C GLN A 226 1.15 20.75 -7.61
N ALA A 227 1.97 21.51 -6.88
CA ALA A 227 3.24 22.06 -7.38
C ALA A 227 4.36 21.01 -7.46
N ASN A 228 4.24 19.87 -6.79
CA ASN A 228 5.25 18.82 -6.81
C ASN A 228 5.12 17.96 -8.09
N PRO A 229 6.14 17.94 -8.98
CA PRO A 229 6.09 17.17 -10.22
C PRO A 229 6.07 15.65 -10.01
N ASP A 230 6.45 15.17 -8.81
CA ASP A 230 6.44 13.74 -8.47
C ASP A 230 5.05 13.25 -8.01
N ASN A 231 4.06 14.15 -7.95
CA ASN A 231 2.69 13.83 -7.60
C ASN A 231 1.80 13.59 -8.84
N PRO A 232 0.80 12.69 -8.73
CA PRO A 232 -0.24 12.52 -9.75
C PRO A 232 -1.08 13.79 -9.94
N SER A 233 -1.79 13.88 -11.08
CA SER A 233 -2.53 15.09 -11.45
C SER A 233 -3.59 15.47 -10.40
N ILE A 234 -3.46 16.66 -9.82
CA ILE A 234 -4.43 17.26 -8.90
C ILE A 234 -4.98 18.53 -9.55
N VAL A 235 -6.30 18.63 -9.66
CA VAL A 235 -6.99 19.76 -10.28
C VAL A 235 -7.91 20.40 -9.25
N LEU A 236 -7.62 21.65 -8.90
CA LEU A 236 -8.43 22.45 -7.99
C LEU A 236 -9.45 23.30 -8.78
N LEU A 237 -10.72 23.23 -8.39
CA LEU A 237 -11.82 24.02 -8.95
C LEU A 237 -12.38 24.96 -7.87
N GLU A 238 -12.01 26.24 -7.96
CA GLU A 238 -12.39 27.28 -6.99
C GLU A 238 -13.60 28.13 -7.45
N HIS A 239 -14.04 27.96 -8.70
CA HIS A 239 -15.17 28.74 -9.22
C HIS A 239 -16.50 28.22 -8.64
N GLN A 240 -17.40 29.14 -8.32
CA GLN A 240 -18.76 28.78 -7.93
C GLN A 240 -19.51 28.19 -9.12
N MET A 241 -20.08 27.01 -8.90
CA MET A 241 -20.87 26.28 -9.88
C MET A 241 -22.36 26.38 -9.54
N ASN A 242 -23.19 26.54 -10.56
CA ASN A 242 -24.62 26.30 -10.43
C ASN A 242 -24.94 24.79 -10.53
N ALA A 243 -26.17 24.41 -10.22
CA ALA A 243 -26.58 23.00 -10.16
C ALA A 243 -26.42 22.25 -11.50
N GLN A 244 -26.54 22.94 -12.65
CA GLN A 244 -26.32 22.31 -13.97
C GLN A 244 -24.83 22.04 -14.21
N GLU A 245 -23.96 22.96 -13.81
CA GLU A 245 -22.51 22.76 -13.87
C GLU A 245 -22.04 21.64 -12.94
N GLU A 246 -22.65 21.52 -11.76
CA GLU A 246 -22.35 20.42 -10.84
C GLU A 246 -22.79 19.07 -11.39
N ALA A 247 -23.99 18.95 -11.97
CA ALA A 247 -24.41 17.72 -12.66
C ALA A 247 -23.43 17.33 -13.77
N SER A 248 -22.95 18.31 -14.54
CA SER A 248 -21.92 18.13 -15.56
C SER A 248 -20.53 17.79 -14.99
N LEU A 249 -20.18 18.27 -13.80
CA LEU A 249 -18.96 17.91 -13.09
C LEU A 249 -19.01 16.45 -12.62
N TYR A 250 -20.13 16.04 -12.02
CA TYR A 250 -20.34 14.66 -11.57
C TYR A 250 -20.19 13.70 -12.75
N THR A 251 -20.92 13.90 -13.86
CA THR A 251 -20.82 13.00 -15.02
C THR A 251 -19.48 13.09 -15.78
N ALA A 252 -18.64 14.09 -15.50
CA ALA A 252 -17.27 14.16 -16.02
C ALA A 252 -16.27 13.28 -15.23
N CYS A 253 -16.63 12.84 -14.02
CA CYS A 253 -15.77 12.05 -13.13
C CYS A 253 -16.21 10.58 -13.04
N GLN A 254 -15.34 9.71 -12.51
CA GLN A 254 -15.58 8.26 -12.43
C GLN A 254 -15.93 7.78 -11.02
N ALA A 255 -15.58 8.54 -9.98
CA ALA A 255 -15.95 8.24 -8.60
C ALA A 255 -15.94 9.50 -7.73
N LEU A 256 -16.79 9.54 -6.70
CA LEU A 256 -16.70 10.53 -5.62
C LEU A 256 -16.01 9.88 -4.41
N VAL A 257 -15.08 10.59 -3.78
CA VAL A 257 -14.48 10.20 -2.50
C VAL A 257 -14.91 11.21 -1.43
N SER A 258 -15.60 10.72 -0.42
CA SER A 258 -16.11 11.48 0.73
C SER A 258 -15.48 10.94 2.02
N PRO A 259 -14.24 11.36 2.37
CA PRO A 259 -13.54 10.89 3.56
C PRO A 259 -13.85 11.77 4.77
N PHE A 260 -15.08 12.29 4.86
CA PHE A 260 -15.47 13.23 5.90
C PHE A 260 -15.38 12.59 7.28
N ARG A 261 -14.72 13.28 8.20
CA ARG A 261 -14.70 12.93 9.62
C ARG A 261 -16.07 13.10 10.27
N ALA A 262 -16.88 14.01 9.70
CA ALA A 262 -18.22 14.36 10.14
C ALA A 262 -19.01 14.97 8.95
N GLU A 263 -20.19 14.45 8.61
CA GLU A 263 -21.02 14.90 7.45
C GLU A 263 -22.52 14.84 7.79
N ALA A 264 -23.23 15.98 7.80
CA ALA A 264 -24.67 16.04 8.12
C ALA A 264 -25.57 16.59 7.03
N PHE A 265 -25.07 16.82 5.83
CA PHE A 265 -25.95 17.05 4.70
C PHE A 265 -25.96 15.87 3.76
N GLY A 266 -24.81 15.46 3.24
CA GLY A 266 -24.72 14.42 2.21
C GLY A 266 -25.16 14.89 0.81
N PHE A 267 -25.33 16.20 0.59
CA PHE A 267 -25.79 16.78 -0.68
C PHE A 267 -24.94 16.30 -1.87
N SER A 268 -23.62 16.44 -1.76
CA SER A 268 -22.69 16.05 -2.81
C SER A 268 -22.68 14.53 -3.06
N ILE A 269 -22.95 13.73 -2.02
CA ILE A 269 -23.06 12.28 -2.08
C ILE A 269 -24.29 11.88 -2.89
N PHE A 270 -25.49 12.36 -2.51
CA PHE A 270 -26.72 11.99 -3.21
C PHE A 270 -26.75 12.49 -4.66
N GLU A 271 -26.21 13.67 -4.94
CA GLU A 271 -26.14 14.20 -6.30
C GLU A 271 -25.17 13.39 -7.18
N ALA A 272 -24.01 13.02 -6.65
CA ALA A 272 -23.08 12.15 -7.36
C ALA A 272 -23.70 10.76 -7.62
N MET A 273 -24.32 10.16 -6.61
CA MET A 273 -25.03 8.88 -6.74
C MET A 273 -26.16 8.98 -7.77
N ALA A 274 -26.96 10.04 -7.75
CA ALA A 274 -28.01 10.29 -8.73
C ALA A 274 -27.46 10.42 -10.16
N CYS A 275 -26.28 11.02 -10.34
CA CYS A 275 -25.55 11.06 -11.61
C CYS A 275 -24.88 9.73 -12.00
N GLY A 276 -25.00 8.69 -11.19
CA GLY A 276 -24.47 7.35 -11.48
C GLY A 276 -23.01 7.15 -11.08
N LEU A 277 -22.45 8.01 -10.23
CA LEU A 277 -21.09 7.85 -9.74
C LEU A 277 -21.06 6.83 -8.59
N PRO A 278 -20.13 5.86 -8.61
CA PRO A 278 -19.79 5.13 -7.40
C PRO A 278 -19.17 6.09 -6.38
N VAL A 279 -19.53 5.89 -5.11
CA VAL A 279 -19.10 6.77 -4.01
C VAL A 279 -18.35 5.97 -2.94
N ILE A 280 -17.21 6.51 -2.50
CA ILE A 280 -16.41 6.00 -1.38
C ILE A 280 -16.75 6.87 -0.16
N LEU A 281 -17.32 6.26 0.87
CA LEU A 281 -17.98 6.94 1.99
C LEU A 281 -17.38 6.51 3.32
N THR A 282 -17.28 7.44 4.28
CA THR A 282 -16.90 7.10 5.66
C THR A 282 -17.94 6.17 6.27
N GLN A 283 -17.53 5.13 7.01
CA GLN A 283 -18.47 4.11 7.52
C GLN A 283 -19.67 4.69 8.28
N THR A 284 -19.55 5.83 8.97
CA THR A 284 -20.69 6.48 9.67
C THR A 284 -21.74 7.10 8.77
N GLU A 285 -21.45 7.29 7.49
CA GLU A 285 -22.37 7.89 6.53
C GLU A 285 -23.54 6.92 6.18
N HIS A 286 -23.54 5.67 6.67
CA HIS A 286 -24.74 4.79 6.65
C HIS A 286 -25.96 5.45 7.30
N ARG A 287 -25.71 6.40 8.21
CA ARG A 287 -26.71 7.17 8.96
C ARG A 287 -27.41 8.24 8.12
N LEU A 288 -26.96 8.46 6.88
CA LEU A 288 -27.68 9.22 5.84
C LEU A 288 -28.88 8.43 5.28
N GLY A 289 -29.09 7.18 5.72
CA GLY A 289 -30.17 6.30 5.24
C GLY A 289 -29.77 5.44 4.04
N ILE A 290 -28.47 5.32 3.77
CA ILE A 290 -27.89 4.45 2.74
C ILE A 290 -27.29 3.24 3.48
N GLU A 291 -28.07 2.18 3.68
CA GLU A 291 -27.66 1.03 4.49
C GLU A 291 -27.06 -0.13 3.66
N GLU A 292 -27.27 -0.13 2.34
CA GLU A 292 -26.93 -1.26 1.46
C GLU A 292 -25.50 -1.19 0.89
N SER A 293 -24.68 -2.21 1.20
CA SER A 293 -23.27 -2.30 0.78
C SER A 293 -23.02 -2.45 -0.73
N ASP A 294 -24.06 -2.65 -1.55
CA ASP A 294 -23.92 -2.73 -3.02
C ASP A 294 -24.22 -1.40 -3.74
N LEU A 295 -24.52 -0.33 -3.00
CA LEU A 295 -24.73 1.03 -3.53
C LEU A 295 -23.48 1.92 -3.41
N ASN A 296 -22.57 1.61 -2.48
CA ASN A 296 -21.40 2.41 -2.19
C ASN A 296 -20.25 1.57 -1.61
N ILE A 297 -19.10 2.20 -1.40
CA ILE A 297 -17.92 1.61 -0.75
C ILE A 297 -17.75 2.25 0.64
N TRP A 298 -17.63 1.43 1.68
CA TRP A 298 -17.45 1.89 3.06
C TRP A 298 -15.98 1.93 3.47
N LEU A 299 -15.51 3.09 3.92
CA LEU A 299 -14.22 3.26 4.58
C LEU A 299 -14.35 2.92 6.06
N LYS A 300 -13.58 1.94 6.54
CA LYS A 300 -13.45 1.71 7.99
C LYS A 300 -12.90 2.97 8.67
N SER A 301 -13.54 3.36 9.77
CA SER A 301 -13.14 4.52 10.56
C SER A 301 -13.14 4.18 12.05
N ARG A 302 -12.34 4.92 12.83
CA ARG A 302 -12.33 4.83 14.30
C ARG A 302 -12.99 6.07 14.91
N PRO A 303 -13.83 5.92 15.95
CA PRO A 303 -14.33 7.07 16.68
C PRO A 303 -13.19 7.74 17.45
N VAL A 304 -13.12 9.05 17.37
CA VAL A 304 -12.18 9.89 18.12
C VAL A 304 -12.99 10.86 18.96
N LYS A 305 -12.61 11.01 20.22
CA LYS A 305 -13.24 11.95 21.15
C LYS A 305 -12.24 13.05 21.49
N SER A 306 -12.70 14.29 21.43
CA SER A 306 -11.90 15.45 21.79
C SER A 306 -11.55 15.46 23.28
N THR A 307 -10.37 15.97 23.59
CA THR A 307 -9.93 16.29 24.96
C THR A 307 -10.46 17.64 25.44
N GLU A 308 -11.03 18.44 24.54
CA GLU A 308 -11.58 19.77 24.82
C GLU A 308 -13.08 19.81 24.53
N LYS A 309 -13.87 20.55 25.32
CA LYS A 309 -15.31 20.76 25.09
C LYS A 309 -15.59 21.90 24.12
N GLN A 310 -14.89 21.89 22.99
CA GLN A 310 -15.07 22.89 21.94
C GLN A 310 -14.66 22.33 20.58
N ILE A 311 -15.24 22.89 19.52
CA ILE A 311 -14.81 22.69 18.12
C ILE A 311 -14.57 24.06 17.51
N GLY A 312 -13.36 24.32 17.00
CA GLY A 312 -13.04 25.62 16.38
C GLY A 312 -13.27 26.83 17.30
N GLY A 313 -13.14 26.64 18.62
CA GLY A 313 -13.43 27.67 19.64
C GLY A 313 -14.91 27.83 20.01
N ILE A 314 -15.81 27.03 19.43
CA ILE A 314 -17.24 26.99 19.77
C ILE A 314 -17.45 26.02 20.94
N PRO A 315 -17.90 26.47 22.13
CA PRO A 315 -18.15 25.60 23.27
C PRO A 315 -19.28 24.58 23.01
N THR A 316 -19.05 23.32 23.40
CA THR A 316 -20.01 22.22 23.23
C THR A 316 -20.50 21.70 24.58
N LEU A 317 -21.69 21.10 24.61
CA LEU A 317 -22.34 20.59 25.83
C LEU A 317 -21.52 19.48 26.52
N HIS A 318 -20.95 18.60 25.70
CA HIS A 318 -20.10 17.49 26.06
C HIS A 318 -18.80 17.53 25.24
N TYR A 319 -17.89 16.58 25.50
CA TYR A 319 -16.70 16.41 24.67
C TYR A 319 -17.13 15.91 23.28
N PRO A 320 -16.86 16.68 22.21
CA PRO A 320 -17.24 16.32 20.87
C PRO A 320 -16.48 15.08 20.41
N SER A 321 -17.03 14.40 19.41
CA SER A 321 -16.45 13.22 18.78
C SER A 321 -16.68 13.23 17.28
N TRP A 322 -15.76 12.62 16.53
CA TRP A 322 -15.80 12.47 15.08
C TRP A 322 -15.18 11.12 14.69
N HIS A 323 -15.12 10.83 13.40
CA HIS A 323 -14.55 9.59 12.87
C HIS A 323 -13.26 9.87 12.12
N GLU A 324 -12.22 9.08 12.41
CA GLU A 324 -10.95 9.16 11.70
C GLU A 324 -10.83 7.98 10.72
N ASN A 325 -10.70 8.30 9.43
CA ASN A 325 -10.63 7.30 8.37
C ASN A 325 -9.24 6.65 8.27
N ASN A 326 -9.21 5.36 7.91
CA ASN A 326 -7.96 4.65 7.68
C ASN A 326 -7.37 5.02 6.30
N LEU A 327 -6.18 5.63 6.29
CA LEU A 327 -5.47 6.04 5.08
C LEU A 327 -5.26 4.87 4.08
N ALA A 328 -4.94 3.67 4.57
CA ALA A 328 -4.70 2.50 3.73
C ALA A 328 -5.98 2.00 3.03
N GLU A 329 -7.14 2.12 3.69
CA GLU A 329 -8.43 1.76 3.10
C GLU A 329 -8.81 2.73 1.98
N ILE A 330 -8.58 4.04 2.18
CA ILE A 330 -8.81 5.05 1.12
C ILE A 330 -7.96 4.71 -0.10
N ARG A 331 -6.64 4.48 0.10
CA ARG A 331 -5.70 4.10 -0.97
C ARG A 331 -6.19 2.88 -1.75
N TYR A 332 -6.49 1.80 -1.03
CA TYR A 332 -6.94 0.55 -1.66
C TYR A 332 -8.21 0.73 -2.47
N HIS A 333 -9.24 1.36 -1.91
CA HIS A 333 -10.50 1.52 -2.62
C HIS A 333 -10.37 2.41 -3.85
N MET A 334 -9.56 3.46 -3.78
CA MET A 334 -9.23 4.26 -4.97
C MET A 334 -8.52 3.40 -6.03
N ARG A 335 -7.49 2.64 -5.66
CA ARG A 335 -6.77 1.75 -6.58
C ARG A 335 -7.67 0.71 -7.23
N HIS A 336 -8.43 -0.01 -6.41
CA HIS A 336 -9.30 -1.08 -6.86
C HIS A 336 -10.42 -0.54 -7.77
N LEU A 337 -10.91 0.67 -7.54
CA LEU A 337 -11.86 1.35 -8.42
C LEU A 337 -11.23 1.76 -9.75
N PHE A 338 -10.02 2.34 -9.72
CA PHE A 338 -9.24 2.67 -10.92
C PHE A 338 -8.94 1.45 -11.81
N GLU A 339 -8.61 0.30 -11.21
CA GLU A 339 -8.30 -0.94 -11.93
C GLU A 339 -9.55 -1.68 -12.43
N ASN A 340 -10.71 -1.46 -11.80
CA ASN A 340 -11.95 -2.20 -12.10
C ASN A 340 -13.15 -1.29 -12.43
N PRO A 341 -13.04 -0.33 -13.37
CA PRO A 341 -14.06 0.70 -13.61
C PRO A 341 -15.44 0.12 -13.95
N SER A 342 -15.49 -0.92 -14.77
CA SER A 342 -16.75 -1.55 -15.23
C SER A 342 -17.57 -2.14 -14.07
N LYS A 343 -16.89 -2.71 -13.07
CA LYS A 343 -17.53 -3.29 -11.88
C LYS A 343 -18.23 -2.19 -11.07
N PHE A 344 -17.57 -1.05 -10.90
CA PHE A 344 -18.08 0.05 -10.10
C PHE A 344 -19.08 0.94 -10.84
N GLN A 345 -19.06 0.97 -12.17
CA GLN A 345 -20.11 1.61 -12.96
C GLN A 345 -21.48 0.94 -12.74
N ALA A 346 -21.52 -0.39 -12.55
CA ALA A 346 -22.75 -1.10 -12.20
C ALA A 346 -23.27 -0.72 -10.81
N MET A 347 -22.38 -0.53 -9.83
CA MET A 347 -22.73 0.00 -8.51
C MET A 347 -23.31 1.41 -8.61
N GLY A 348 -22.65 2.33 -9.33
CA GLY A 348 -23.16 3.69 -9.53
C GLY A 348 -24.53 3.72 -10.22
N SER A 349 -24.77 2.81 -11.16
CA SER A 349 -26.09 2.68 -11.81
C SER A 349 -27.20 2.27 -10.85
N LYS A 350 -26.92 1.33 -9.93
CA LYS A 350 -27.86 0.94 -8.86
C LYS A 350 -28.09 2.09 -7.88
N ALA A 351 -27.02 2.77 -7.46
CA ALA A 351 -27.07 3.94 -6.59
C ALA A 351 -27.97 5.04 -7.18
N SER A 352 -27.84 5.33 -8.47
CA SER A 352 -28.68 6.31 -9.18
C SER A 352 -30.17 5.95 -9.11
N GLN A 353 -30.51 4.70 -9.41
CA GLN A 353 -31.90 4.22 -9.32
C GLN A 353 -32.44 4.33 -7.90
N TYR A 354 -31.65 3.96 -6.89
CA TYR A 354 -32.04 4.02 -5.49
C TYR A 354 -32.30 5.47 -5.04
N VAL A 355 -31.39 6.40 -5.37
CA VAL A 355 -31.53 7.81 -4.99
C VAL A 355 -32.74 8.45 -5.67
N HIS A 356 -32.95 8.23 -6.97
CA HIS A 356 -34.12 8.75 -7.68
C HIS A 356 -35.46 8.24 -7.15
N GLN A 357 -35.49 7.04 -6.56
CA GLN A 357 -36.71 6.45 -5.99
C GLN A 357 -36.99 6.93 -4.56
N ASN A 358 -35.96 7.15 -3.75
CA ASN A 358 -36.11 7.32 -2.30
C ASN A 358 -35.78 8.73 -1.78
N PHE A 359 -35.06 9.56 -2.55
CA PHE A 359 -34.57 10.87 -2.12
C PHE A 359 -34.97 11.97 -3.10
N SER A 360 -36.26 12.06 -3.43
CA SER A 360 -36.80 13.14 -4.26
C SER A 360 -37.15 14.38 -3.42
N TRP A 361 -37.11 15.55 -4.06
CA TRP A 361 -37.59 16.76 -3.42
C TRP A 361 -39.10 16.77 -3.16
N GLU A 362 -39.87 16.01 -3.95
CA GLU A 362 -41.31 15.82 -3.73
C GLU A 362 -41.57 15.08 -2.41
N GLN A 363 -40.81 14.03 -2.12
CA GLN A 363 -40.87 13.33 -0.83
C GLN A 363 -40.43 14.23 0.33
N THR A 364 -39.34 14.98 0.14
CA THR A 364 -38.86 15.96 1.13
C THR A 364 -39.95 17.00 1.46
N LEU A 365 -40.60 17.54 0.42
CA LEU A 365 -41.70 18.48 0.57
C LEU A 365 -42.90 17.84 1.29
N GLU A 366 -43.27 16.62 0.93
CA GLU A 366 -44.38 15.90 1.57
C GLU A 366 -44.15 15.72 3.07
N ILE A 367 -42.95 15.28 3.47
CA ILE A 367 -42.56 15.14 4.88
C ILE A 367 -42.64 16.50 5.58
N ALA A 368 -42.02 17.54 5.01
CA ALA A 368 -42.03 18.89 5.57
C ALA A 368 -43.46 19.43 5.74
N LEU A 369 -44.33 19.27 4.73
CA LEU A 369 -45.72 19.70 4.77
C LEU A 369 -46.55 18.93 5.82
N ASN A 370 -46.31 17.62 5.96
CA ASN A 370 -46.94 16.80 6.99
C ASN A 370 -46.52 17.26 8.40
N ARG A 371 -45.24 17.58 8.61
CA ARG A 371 -44.76 18.14 9.87
C ARG A 371 -45.38 19.51 10.16
N ILE A 372 -45.39 20.43 9.20
CA ILE A 372 -46.05 21.74 9.34
C ILE A 372 -47.54 21.59 9.68
N LYS A 373 -48.25 20.67 9.02
CA LYS A 373 -49.67 20.40 9.29
C LYS A 373 -49.88 19.88 10.71
N ASN A 374 -49.09 18.90 11.15
CA ASN A 374 -49.16 18.35 12.50
C ASN A 374 -48.79 19.40 13.55
N LEU A 375 -47.76 20.21 13.28
CA LEU A 375 -47.34 21.30 14.14
C LEU A 375 -48.45 22.35 14.26
N ASN A 376 -49.20 22.64 13.19
CA ASN A 376 -50.33 23.58 13.22
C ASN A 376 -51.38 23.23 14.28
N GLU A 377 -51.62 21.93 14.52
CA GLU A 377 -52.62 21.43 15.48
C GLU A 377 -52.14 21.49 16.94
N LYS A 378 -50.84 21.66 17.18
CA LYS A 378 -50.25 21.80 18.51
C LYS A 378 -50.36 23.24 19.04
N PRO A 379 -50.37 23.48 20.36
CA PRO A 379 -50.16 24.83 20.90
C PRO A 379 -48.75 25.34 20.59
N ILE A 380 -48.52 26.65 20.76
CA ILE A 380 -47.17 27.24 20.64
C ILE A 380 -46.40 26.88 21.91
N PHE A 381 -45.42 25.98 21.79
CA PHE A 381 -44.61 25.44 22.87
C PHE A 381 -43.99 26.55 23.72
N ARG A 382 -43.37 27.54 23.09
CA ARG A 382 -42.73 28.67 23.79
C ARG A 382 -43.72 29.58 24.54
N GLN A 383 -45.00 29.59 24.15
CA GLN A 383 -46.04 30.34 24.87
C GLN A 383 -46.61 29.54 26.06
N GLU A 384 -46.66 28.22 25.96
CA GLU A 384 -47.00 27.34 27.10
C GLU A 384 -45.88 27.32 28.15
N GLN A 385 -44.61 27.39 27.73
CA GLN A 385 -43.46 27.54 28.62
C GLN A 385 -43.44 28.88 29.39
N ASN A 386 -44.06 29.94 28.86
CA ASN A 386 -43.94 31.30 29.41
C ASN A 386 -44.71 31.59 30.71
N ARG A 387 -45.51 30.69 31.28
CA ARG A 387 -46.10 30.92 32.61
C ARG A 387 -45.18 30.46 33.73
N LEU A 388 -44.67 29.24 33.63
CA LEU A 388 -43.80 28.64 34.64
C LEU A 388 -42.37 29.16 34.50
N GLN A 389 -41.87 29.27 33.27
CA GLN A 389 -40.51 29.72 33.00
C GLN A 389 -40.34 31.23 33.21
N ALA A 390 -41.37 32.06 32.99
CA ALA A 390 -41.32 33.48 33.37
C ALA A 390 -41.26 33.64 34.90
N LYS A 391 -41.95 32.78 35.67
CA LYS A 391 -41.84 32.76 37.13
C LYS A 391 -40.47 32.24 37.59
N THR A 392 -39.91 31.22 36.94
CA THR A 392 -38.55 30.75 37.21
C THR A 392 -37.51 31.82 36.89
N LEU A 393 -37.64 32.54 35.77
CA LEU A 393 -36.75 33.63 35.38
C LEU A 393 -36.89 34.83 36.33
N GLN A 394 -38.12 35.18 36.71
CA GLN A 394 -38.41 36.22 37.71
C GLN A 394 -37.85 35.84 39.09
N ALA A 395 -37.90 34.56 39.47
CA ALA A 395 -37.26 34.08 40.69
C ALA A 395 -35.74 34.22 40.63
N LEU A 396 -35.12 33.88 39.49
CA LEU A 396 -33.68 34.06 39.28
C LEU A 396 -33.27 35.55 39.29
N GLU A 397 -34.06 36.44 38.69
CA GLU A 397 -33.85 37.90 38.78
C GLU A 397 -33.95 38.41 40.23
N LYS A 398 -34.95 37.95 40.98
CA LYS A 398 -35.13 38.29 42.40
C LYS A 398 -33.97 37.76 43.25
N LEU A 399 -33.48 36.57 42.96
CA LEU A 399 -32.28 36.01 43.59
C LEU A 399 -31.04 36.85 43.33
N HIS A 400 -30.80 37.23 42.06
CA HIS A 400 -29.68 38.09 41.67
C HIS A 400 -29.76 39.49 42.29
N ALA A 401 -30.98 39.98 42.54
CA ALA A 401 -31.24 41.24 43.23
C ALA A 401 -31.23 41.14 44.77
N GLY A 402 -30.95 39.96 45.35
CA GLY A 402 -30.82 39.72 46.79
C GLY A 402 -32.13 39.41 47.53
N TYR A 403 -33.25 39.22 46.82
CA TYR A 403 -34.57 38.92 47.38
C TYR A 403 -34.85 37.41 47.41
N ALA A 404 -34.05 36.67 48.19
CA ALA A 404 -34.10 35.20 48.22
C ALA A 404 -35.47 34.63 48.65
N GLN A 405 -36.21 35.31 49.54
CA GLN A 405 -37.56 34.87 49.98
C GLN A 405 -38.61 34.99 48.87
N GLU A 406 -38.59 36.10 48.11
CA GLU A 406 -39.51 36.31 46.98
C GLU A 406 -39.19 35.35 45.82
N ALA A 407 -37.91 35.03 45.62
CA ALA A 407 -37.48 34.01 44.66
C ALA A 407 -37.96 32.61 45.05
N LEU A 408 -37.92 32.27 46.35
CA LEU A 408 -38.41 30.99 46.87
C LEU A 408 -39.91 30.83 46.64
N GLU A 409 -40.73 31.85 46.98
CA GLU A 409 -42.18 31.83 46.78
C GLU A 409 -42.55 31.61 45.30
N LEU A 410 -41.84 32.28 44.39
CA LEU A 410 -42.04 32.12 42.95
C LEU A 410 -41.70 30.71 42.45
N LEU A 411 -40.64 30.07 42.97
CA LEU A 411 -40.26 28.71 42.59
C LEU A 411 -41.15 27.64 43.23
N GLU A 412 -41.65 27.86 44.45
CA GLU A 412 -42.64 26.97 45.08
C GLU A 412 -43.96 26.97 44.32
N GLU A 413 -44.38 28.12 43.77
CA GLU A 413 -45.52 28.19 42.86
C GLU A 413 -45.29 27.41 41.56
N VAL A 414 -44.06 27.44 41.02
CA VAL A 414 -43.69 26.65 39.84
C VAL A 414 -43.69 25.15 40.18
N LEU A 415 -43.25 24.78 41.39
CA LEU A 415 -43.19 23.39 41.86
C LEU A 415 -44.57 22.76 42.05
N LEU A 416 -45.59 23.55 42.39
CA LEU A 416 -46.97 23.06 42.48
C LEU A 416 -47.53 22.58 41.13
N GLU A 417 -47.02 23.12 40.02
CA GLU A 417 -47.45 22.79 38.66
C GLU A 417 -46.50 21.76 37.99
N ASP A 418 -45.22 21.71 38.38
CA ASP A 418 -44.20 20.75 37.89
C ASP A 418 -43.48 20.02 39.05
N SER A 419 -44.26 19.26 39.81
CA SER A 419 -43.79 18.59 41.05
C SER A 419 -42.77 17.46 40.83
N GLY A 420 -42.49 17.11 39.57
CA GLY A 420 -41.58 16.04 39.19
C GLY A 420 -40.20 16.53 38.74
N ASN A 421 -39.90 17.83 38.77
CA ASN A 421 -38.69 18.39 38.17
C ASN A 421 -37.49 18.38 39.13
N PRO A 422 -36.44 17.58 38.87
CA PRO A 422 -35.32 17.45 39.79
C PRO A 422 -34.44 18.70 39.85
N VAL A 423 -34.41 19.49 38.77
CA VAL A 423 -33.66 20.75 38.70
C VAL A 423 -34.34 21.81 39.57
N LEU A 424 -35.67 21.88 39.52
CA LEU A 424 -36.45 22.80 40.34
C LEU A 424 -36.33 22.49 41.85
N HIS A 425 -36.32 21.21 42.21
CA HIS A 425 -36.02 20.78 43.58
C HIS A 425 -34.58 21.15 44.00
N LEU A 426 -33.58 21.03 43.13
CA LEU A 426 -32.22 21.49 43.41
C LEU A 426 -32.15 23.00 43.66
N ASP A 427 -32.80 23.80 42.83
CA ASP A 427 -32.78 25.26 42.92
C ASP A 427 -33.48 25.74 44.21
N ILE A 428 -34.67 25.20 44.51
CA ILE A 428 -35.42 25.49 45.75
C ILE A 428 -34.61 25.05 46.98
N GLY A 429 -34.02 23.86 46.96
CA GLY A 429 -33.20 23.38 48.07
C GLY A 429 -31.98 24.26 48.30
N THR A 430 -31.33 24.74 47.23
CA THR A 430 -30.18 25.64 47.32
C THR A 430 -30.56 27.02 47.87
N LEU A 431 -31.74 27.54 47.51
CA LEU A 431 -32.28 28.78 48.06
C LEU A 431 -32.63 28.68 49.54
N GLN A 432 -33.29 27.60 49.94
CA GLN A 432 -33.61 27.33 51.34
C GLN A 432 -32.32 27.16 52.17
N LEU A 433 -31.27 26.57 51.61
CA LEU A 433 -29.94 26.53 52.22
C LEU A 433 -29.37 27.94 52.46
N GLN A 434 -29.47 28.85 51.49
CA GLN A 434 -29.04 30.25 51.65
C GLN A 434 -29.86 30.99 52.72
N LEU A 435 -31.16 30.69 52.82
CA LEU A 435 -32.07 31.22 53.84
C LEU A 435 -31.90 30.54 55.22
N LYS A 436 -31.00 29.56 55.33
CA LYS A 436 -30.72 28.76 56.54
C LYS A 436 -31.88 27.85 56.99
N HIS A 437 -32.77 27.50 56.07
CA HIS A 437 -33.82 26.49 56.24
C HIS A 437 -33.29 25.11 55.83
N TYR A 438 -32.41 24.55 56.68
CA TYR A 438 -31.61 23.38 56.33
C TYR A 438 -32.43 22.09 56.18
N SER A 439 -33.48 21.93 56.98
CA SER A 439 -34.39 20.77 56.95
C SER A 439 -35.17 20.69 55.64
N GLU A 440 -35.76 21.81 55.23
CA GLU A 440 -36.54 21.89 54.01
C GLU A 440 -35.62 21.73 52.79
N ALA A 441 -34.43 22.33 52.81
CA ALA A 441 -33.43 22.15 51.76
C ALA A 441 -33.08 20.68 51.51
N LEU A 442 -32.87 19.91 52.58
CA LEU A 442 -32.56 18.48 52.49
C LEU A 442 -33.71 17.64 51.94
N ASN A 443 -34.97 17.98 52.26
CA ASN A 443 -36.14 17.30 51.68
C ASN A 443 -36.22 17.50 50.16
N HIS A 444 -35.91 18.69 49.68
CA HIS A 444 -35.86 18.98 48.24
C HIS A 444 -34.70 18.23 47.56
N PHE A 445 -33.50 18.24 48.15
CA PHE A 445 -32.37 17.46 47.62
C PHE A 445 -32.67 15.95 47.61
N GLN A 446 -33.38 15.45 48.61
CA GLN A 446 -33.74 14.03 48.70
C GLN A 446 -34.69 13.65 47.57
N THR A 447 -35.66 14.53 47.27
CA THR A 447 -36.60 14.33 46.17
C THR A 447 -35.89 14.38 44.81
N ALA A 448 -34.95 15.31 44.63
CA ALA A 448 -34.12 15.37 43.43
C ALA A 448 -33.23 14.12 43.28
N LEU A 449 -32.64 13.61 44.37
CA LEU A 449 -31.80 12.40 44.36
C LEU A 449 -32.58 11.12 44.06
N LYS A 450 -33.87 11.02 44.45
CA LYS A 450 -34.73 9.88 44.06
C LYS A 450 -34.84 9.73 42.54
N GLN A 451 -34.77 10.84 41.80
CA GLN A 451 -34.86 10.86 40.34
C GLN A 451 -33.48 10.82 39.68
N SER A 452 -32.45 11.37 40.33
CA SER A 452 -31.07 11.43 39.86
C SER A 452 -30.08 10.88 40.89
N PRO A 453 -30.08 9.57 41.16
CA PRO A 453 -29.33 8.96 42.27
C PRO A 453 -27.79 9.03 42.11
N ASN A 454 -27.30 9.26 40.88
CA ASN A 454 -25.88 9.35 40.55
C ASN A 454 -25.34 10.80 40.45
N ASN A 455 -26.10 11.80 40.91
CA ASN A 455 -25.71 13.21 40.79
C ASN A 455 -24.79 13.65 41.94
N ALA A 456 -23.49 13.70 41.68
CA ALA A 456 -22.47 14.10 42.66
C ALA A 456 -22.68 15.51 43.25
N ASN A 457 -23.18 16.46 42.46
CA ASN A 457 -23.38 17.84 42.91
C ASN A 457 -24.48 17.91 43.97
N LEU A 458 -25.55 17.13 43.82
CA LEU A 458 -26.64 17.07 44.80
C LEU A 458 -26.16 16.57 46.17
N TYR A 459 -25.32 15.53 46.20
CA TYR A 459 -24.71 15.06 47.45
C TYR A 459 -23.76 16.11 48.07
N SER A 460 -23.05 16.87 47.23
CA SER A 460 -22.15 17.94 47.70
C SER A 460 -22.91 19.10 48.34
N VAL A 461 -23.95 19.62 47.69
CA VAL A 461 -24.76 20.74 48.22
C VAL A 461 -25.56 20.31 49.46
N ALA A 462 -26.07 19.08 49.48
CA ALA A 462 -26.69 18.52 50.68
C ALA A 462 -25.68 18.35 51.84
N GLY A 463 -24.43 17.98 51.54
CA GLY A 463 -23.34 17.97 52.52
C GLY A 463 -23.13 19.33 53.17
N ILE A 464 -23.24 20.42 52.41
CA ILE A 464 -23.15 21.79 52.93
C ILE A 464 -24.32 22.11 53.87
N ALA A 465 -25.54 21.70 53.50
CA ALA A 465 -26.72 21.88 54.35
C ALA A 465 -26.59 21.14 55.68
N LEU A 466 -26.14 19.89 55.65
CA LEU A 466 -25.88 19.07 56.83
C LEU A 466 -24.75 19.62 57.71
N TYR A 467 -23.74 20.22 57.09
CA TYR A 467 -22.65 20.87 57.82
C TYR A 467 -23.17 22.06 58.63
N HIS A 468 -23.96 22.93 58.00
CA HIS A 468 -24.51 24.11 58.66
C HIS A 468 -25.64 23.79 59.65
N SER A 469 -26.33 22.66 59.51
CA SER A 469 -27.29 22.16 60.50
C SER A 469 -26.64 21.47 61.71
N GLY A 470 -25.32 21.26 61.68
CA GLY A 470 -24.58 20.59 62.76
C GLY A 470 -24.54 19.06 62.67
N ALA A 471 -25.13 18.46 61.63
CA ALA A 471 -25.09 17.02 61.37
C ALA A 471 -23.76 16.60 60.69
N LEU A 472 -22.64 16.82 61.38
CA LEU A 472 -21.29 16.71 60.83
C LEU A 472 -20.97 15.31 60.25
N SER A 473 -21.47 14.24 60.88
CA SER A 473 -21.27 12.86 60.43
C SER A 473 -21.96 12.57 59.09
N LEU A 474 -23.19 13.06 58.90
CA LEU A 474 -23.93 12.93 57.65
C LEU A 474 -23.37 13.84 56.56
N ALA A 475 -22.88 15.03 56.93
CA ALA A 475 -22.23 15.94 56.00
C ALA A 475 -20.98 15.29 55.39
N GLN A 476 -20.12 14.69 56.23
CA GLN A 476 -18.94 13.96 55.77
C GLN A 476 -19.30 12.81 54.82
N LYS A 477 -20.27 11.97 55.19
CA LYS A 477 -20.75 10.88 54.33
C LYS A 477 -21.29 11.40 52.99
N SER A 478 -22.02 12.52 52.98
CA SER A 478 -22.55 13.13 51.75
C SER A 478 -21.43 13.65 50.84
N PHE A 479 -20.42 14.33 51.37
CA PHE A 479 -19.27 14.76 50.57
C PHE A 479 -18.44 13.58 50.05
N GLN A 480 -18.31 12.50 50.84
CA GLN A 480 -17.64 11.27 50.39
C GLN A 480 -18.41 10.62 49.24
N GLN A 481 -19.74 10.57 49.32
CA GLN A 481 -20.59 10.07 48.23
C GLN A 481 -20.46 10.94 46.97
N ALA A 482 -20.37 12.27 47.12
CA ALA A 482 -20.13 13.18 46.00
C ALA A 482 -18.78 12.90 45.32
N LEU A 483 -17.69 12.69 46.08
CA LEU A 483 -16.39 12.32 45.53
C LEU A 483 -16.36 10.90 44.96
N GLN A 484 -17.16 9.98 45.50
CA GLN A 484 -17.28 8.62 44.96
C GLN A 484 -17.93 8.63 43.57
N LEU A 485 -18.93 9.47 43.36
CA LEU A 485 -19.62 9.63 42.08
C LEU A 485 -18.84 10.51 41.09
N ASN A 486 -18.09 11.49 41.59
CA ASN A 486 -17.21 12.35 40.79
C ASN A 486 -15.91 12.65 41.57
N PRO A 487 -14.83 11.88 41.33
CA PRO A 487 -13.56 12.07 42.03
C PRO A 487 -12.96 13.48 41.87
N GLU A 488 -13.23 14.16 40.76
CA GLU A 488 -12.74 15.52 40.47
C GLU A 488 -13.66 16.63 41.01
N HIS A 489 -14.65 16.30 41.83
CA HIS A 489 -15.54 17.30 42.42
C HIS A 489 -14.80 18.17 43.45
N GLN A 490 -14.25 19.29 42.99
CA GLN A 490 -13.45 20.22 43.79
C GLN A 490 -14.15 20.68 45.08
N GLY A 491 -15.42 21.11 45.00
CA GLY A 491 -16.15 21.62 46.18
C GLY A 491 -16.31 20.59 47.31
N ALA A 492 -16.55 19.31 46.99
CA ALA A 492 -16.64 18.23 47.96
C ALA A 492 -15.26 17.91 48.56
N ARG A 493 -14.19 17.94 47.75
CA ARG A 493 -12.80 17.74 48.18
C ARG A 493 -12.34 18.83 49.15
N GLU A 494 -12.63 20.09 48.82
CA GLU A 494 -12.32 21.25 49.66
C GLU A 494 -13.11 21.23 50.96
N SER A 495 -14.40 20.92 50.88
CA SER A 495 -15.26 20.78 52.07
C SER A 495 -14.72 19.68 52.99
N LEU A 496 -14.43 18.47 52.50
CA LEU A 496 -13.83 17.39 53.30
C LEU A 496 -12.46 17.74 53.88
N LYS A 497 -11.64 18.50 53.15
CA LYS A 497 -10.36 19.00 53.67
C LYS A 497 -10.58 19.93 54.86
N ALA A 498 -11.58 20.80 54.81
CA ALA A 498 -11.98 21.66 55.93
C ALA A 498 -12.53 20.87 57.13
N PHE A 499 -13.15 19.70 56.91
CA PHE A 499 -13.63 18.79 57.97
C PHE A 499 -12.51 18.13 58.79
N SER A 500 -11.34 17.89 58.20
CA SER A 500 -10.25 17.11 58.83
C SER A 500 -9.69 17.69 60.14
N GLN A 501 -10.15 18.88 60.56
CA GLN A 501 -9.69 19.58 61.75
C GLN A 501 -10.72 19.67 62.90
N SER A 502 -11.94 19.13 62.74
CA SER A 502 -13.00 19.27 63.76
C SER A 502 -14.02 18.13 63.67
N LEU A 503 -13.84 17.07 64.46
CA LEU A 503 -14.88 16.05 64.68
C LEU A 503 -14.93 15.66 66.16
N GLU A 504 -15.96 16.13 66.88
CA GLU A 504 -16.50 15.39 68.01
C GLU A 504 -17.75 14.62 67.55
N PRO A 505 -18.05 13.45 68.14
CA PRO A 505 -19.23 12.67 67.77
C PRO A 505 -20.51 13.41 68.20
N SER A 506 -21.32 13.85 67.24
CA SER A 506 -22.68 14.35 67.50
C SER A 506 -23.72 13.28 67.16
N GLU A 507 -24.72 13.09 68.02
CA GLU A 507 -25.91 12.29 67.68
C GLU A 507 -26.62 12.88 66.46
N ILE A 508 -27.12 12.02 65.58
CA ILE A 508 -27.82 12.42 64.37
C ILE A 508 -29.22 12.92 64.77
N PRO A 509 -29.59 14.18 64.45
CA PRO A 509 -30.93 14.68 64.70
C PRO A 509 -32.00 13.80 64.02
N ALA A 510 -33.08 13.49 64.74
CA ALA A 510 -34.15 12.62 64.25
C ALA A 510 -34.79 13.09 62.94
N GLU A 511 -34.74 14.40 62.66
CA GLU A 511 -35.23 15.03 61.43
C GLU A 511 -34.43 14.66 60.17
N PHE A 512 -33.20 14.14 60.29
CA PHE A 512 -32.36 13.73 59.15
C PHE A 512 -32.28 12.20 58.97
N ALA A 513 -33.09 11.43 59.69
CA ALA A 513 -33.08 9.96 59.63
C ALA A 513 -33.40 9.39 58.23
N GLU A 514 -34.19 10.10 57.42
CA GLU A 514 -34.44 9.68 56.04
C GLU A 514 -33.24 9.92 55.12
N TRP A 515 -32.47 10.99 55.35
CA TRP A 515 -31.25 11.27 54.61
C TRP A 515 -30.17 10.22 54.89
N GLU A 516 -30.05 9.80 56.15
CA GLU A 516 -29.15 8.71 56.55
C GLU A 516 -29.47 7.41 55.80
N LYS A 517 -30.74 7.01 55.74
CA LYS A 517 -31.18 5.83 54.97
C LYS A 517 -30.89 5.95 53.46
N LEU A 518 -30.97 7.17 52.91
CA LEU A 518 -30.64 7.42 51.50
C LEU A 518 -29.14 7.21 51.25
N LEU A 519 -28.27 7.72 52.14
CA LEU A 519 -26.83 7.50 52.04
C LEU A 519 -26.45 6.02 52.19
N GLU A 520 -27.14 5.26 53.05
CA GLU A 520 -26.93 3.81 53.22
C GLU A 520 -27.34 2.99 51.98
N SER A 521 -28.28 3.49 51.18
CA SER A 521 -28.78 2.84 49.96
C SER A 521 -28.20 3.43 48.66
N ALA A 522 -27.26 4.37 48.77
CA ALA A 522 -26.66 5.05 47.63
C ALA A 522 -25.81 4.08 46.77
N PRO A 523 -25.77 4.26 45.44
CA PRO A 523 -25.02 3.40 44.54
C PRO A 523 -23.52 3.40 44.85
N GLN A 524 -22.93 2.22 45.00
CA GLN A 524 -21.49 2.03 45.14
C GLN A 524 -20.81 1.97 43.76
N ALA A 525 -19.76 2.75 43.56
CA ALA A 525 -18.93 2.66 42.34
C ALA A 525 -18.11 1.36 42.32
N LYS A 526 -18.00 0.74 41.13
CA LYS A 526 -17.03 -0.33 40.83
C LYS A 526 -15.61 0.20 41.09
N HIS A 527 -14.77 -0.66 41.67
CA HIS A 527 -13.36 -0.39 41.96
C HIS A 527 -12.63 0.17 40.73
N LYS A 528 -11.83 1.24 40.89
CA LYS A 528 -10.82 1.63 39.90
C LYS A 528 -9.86 0.45 39.79
N GLN A 529 -9.82 -0.19 38.62
CA GLN A 529 -8.92 -1.32 38.39
C GLN A 529 -7.47 -0.83 38.41
N SER A 530 -6.63 -1.54 39.14
CA SER A 530 -5.19 -1.25 39.24
C SER A 530 -4.37 -2.08 38.26
N LEU A 531 -3.23 -1.54 37.81
CA LEU A 531 -2.32 -2.16 36.83
C LEU A 531 -0.89 -2.28 37.39
N SER A 532 -0.36 -3.50 37.41
CA SER A 532 1.04 -3.78 37.75
C SER A 532 1.87 -4.00 36.49
N LEU A 533 3.00 -3.31 36.36
CA LEU A 533 4.05 -3.70 35.42
C LEU A 533 4.90 -4.80 36.05
N CYS A 534 5.10 -5.91 35.34
CA CYS A 534 5.97 -6.99 35.76
C CYS A 534 7.07 -7.23 34.71
N MET A 535 8.33 -7.24 35.15
CA MET A 535 9.48 -7.44 34.26
C MET A 535 10.52 -8.38 34.89
N ILE A 536 11.26 -9.08 34.04
CA ILE A 536 12.51 -9.75 34.39
C ILE A 536 13.65 -9.02 33.71
N VAL A 537 14.76 -8.78 34.41
CA VAL A 537 15.89 -8.02 33.87
C VAL A 537 17.24 -8.68 34.16
N LYS A 538 18.21 -8.45 33.27
CA LYS A 538 19.62 -8.76 33.49
C LYS A 538 20.51 -7.95 32.55
N ASN A 539 21.31 -7.03 33.10
CA ASN A 539 22.25 -6.22 32.33
C ASN A 539 21.60 -5.41 31.18
N GLU A 540 20.53 -4.68 31.49
CA GLU A 540 19.71 -3.92 30.55
C GLU A 540 19.80 -2.40 30.77
N GLU A 541 20.92 -1.88 31.29
CA GLU A 541 21.09 -0.46 31.61
C GLU A 541 20.86 0.47 30.41
N ARG A 542 21.06 -0.03 29.18
CA ARG A 542 20.86 0.70 27.92
C ARG A 542 19.38 1.02 27.64
N PHE A 543 18.47 0.09 27.94
CA PHE A 543 17.08 0.18 27.46
C PHE A 543 16.07 0.43 28.60
N LEU A 544 16.37 -0.05 29.81
CA LEU A 544 15.41 -0.12 30.91
C LEU A 544 14.74 1.24 31.23
N ARG A 545 15.49 2.34 31.20
CA ARG A 545 14.93 3.67 31.51
C ARG A 545 13.80 4.06 30.56
N ASN A 546 14.00 3.90 29.25
CA ASN A 546 13.01 4.26 28.24
C ASN A 546 11.76 3.38 28.33
N CYS A 547 11.95 2.08 28.61
CA CYS A 547 10.86 1.14 28.87
C CYS A 547 9.98 1.63 30.02
N LEU A 548 10.58 1.89 31.19
CA LEU A 548 9.85 2.31 32.39
C LEU A 548 9.19 3.69 32.22
N GLU A 549 9.85 4.63 31.54
CA GLU A 549 9.27 5.95 31.24
C GLU A 549 8.01 5.83 30.36
N SER A 550 8.00 4.90 29.38
CA SER A 550 6.87 4.74 28.44
C SER A 550 5.56 4.32 29.10
N VAL A 551 5.61 3.71 30.29
CA VAL A 551 4.42 3.19 31.01
C VAL A 551 4.15 3.87 32.35
N ARG A 552 5.04 4.78 32.78
CA ARG A 552 5.01 5.38 34.13
C ARG A 552 3.69 6.07 34.47
N GLU A 553 3.00 6.64 33.50
CA GLU A 553 1.75 7.38 33.72
C GLU A 553 0.52 6.49 33.94
N ILE A 554 0.62 5.19 33.58
CA ILE A 554 -0.54 4.29 33.53
C ILE A 554 -0.47 3.12 34.51
N VAL A 555 0.72 2.80 35.04
CA VAL A 555 0.93 1.69 35.99
C VAL A 555 0.86 2.20 37.42
N ASP A 556 0.17 1.48 38.29
CA ASP A 556 0.06 1.82 39.72
C ASP A 556 1.27 1.28 40.52
N GLU A 557 1.92 0.22 40.02
CA GLU A 557 3.17 -0.30 40.57
C GLU A 557 4.06 -0.92 39.48
N MET A 558 5.37 -0.94 39.75
CA MET A 558 6.37 -1.59 38.90
C MET A 558 7.11 -2.64 39.71
N ILE A 559 7.05 -3.89 39.26
CA ILE A 559 7.66 -5.07 39.86
C ILE A 559 8.75 -5.57 38.92
N ILE A 560 10.00 -5.52 39.37
CA ILE A 560 11.16 -5.93 38.58
C ILE A 560 11.87 -7.07 39.29
N VAL A 561 12.03 -8.20 38.62
CA VAL A 561 12.83 -9.33 39.10
C VAL A 561 14.18 -9.32 38.40
N ASP A 562 15.24 -8.97 39.14
CA ASP A 562 16.61 -9.04 38.69
C ASP A 562 17.14 -10.48 38.76
N THR A 563 17.67 -10.98 37.65
CA THR A 563 18.20 -12.34 37.53
C THR A 563 19.73 -12.42 37.65
N GLY A 564 20.35 -11.38 38.20
CA GLY A 564 21.79 -11.27 38.47
C GLY A 564 22.48 -10.25 37.58
N SER A 565 21.99 -9.01 37.54
CA SER A 565 22.66 -7.89 36.86
C SER A 565 23.98 -7.53 37.56
N THR A 566 24.94 -7.08 36.76
CA THR A 566 26.29 -6.65 37.16
C THR A 566 26.59 -5.20 36.75
N ASP A 567 25.67 -4.56 36.03
CA ASP A 567 25.74 -3.18 35.55
C ASP A 567 24.79 -2.26 36.36
N GLN A 568 24.42 -1.08 35.84
CA GLN A 568 23.55 -0.12 36.55
C GLN A 568 22.05 -0.46 36.50
N THR A 569 21.65 -1.62 35.94
CA THR A 569 20.24 -1.99 35.74
C THR A 569 19.38 -1.86 37.01
N VAL A 570 19.84 -2.46 38.12
CA VAL A 570 19.11 -2.45 39.41
C VAL A 570 18.96 -1.02 39.93
N LYS A 571 20.02 -0.21 39.82
CA LYS A 571 20.00 1.18 40.26
C LYS A 571 19.01 2.02 39.46
N ILE A 572 18.96 1.82 38.13
CA ILE A 572 18.01 2.51 37.25
C ILE A 572 16.56 2.13 37.61
N ALA A 573 16.29 0.85 37.86
CA ALA A 573 14.98 0.39 38.31
C ALA A 573 14.52 1.09 39.60
N GLU A 574 15.37 1.12 40.63
CA GLU A 574 15.09 1.77 41.90
C GLU A 574 14.86 3.29 41.75
N GLU A 575 15.70 3.97 40.95
CA GLU A 575 15.55 5.40 40.65
C GLU A 575 14.22 5.73 39.96
N MET A 576 13.71 4.81 39.14
CA MET A 576 12.42 4.95 38.44
C MET A 576 11.22 4.60 39.32
N GLY A 577 11.45 4.19 40.57
CA GLY A 577 10.39 3.88 41.53
C GLY A 577 9.88 2.43 41.48
N ALA A 578 10.63 1.52 40.85
CA ALA A 578 10.26 0.10 40.80
C ALA A 578 10.66 -0.65 42.08
N GLN A 579 9.85 -1.63 42.45
CA GLN A 579 10.17 -2.61 43.49
C GLN A 579 11.04 -3.70 42.88
N VAL A 580 12.31 -3.76 43.30
CA VAL A 580 13.27 -4.74 42.78
C VAL A 580 13.36 -5.95 43.69
N PHE A 581 13.18 -7.14 43.10
CA PHE A 581 13.34 -8.45 43.74
C PHE A 581 14.48 -9.20 43.08
N HIS A 582 15.22 -10.01 43.84
CA HIS A 582 16.33 -10.80 43.29
C HIS A 582 15.95 -12.28 43.16
N PHE A 583 16.12 -12.83 41.97
CA PHE A 583 15.91 -14.25 41.69
C PHE A 583 17.17 -14.86 41.07
N LYS A 584 17.66 -15.97 41.62
CA LYS A 584 18.82 -16.65 41.05
C LYS A 584 18.42 -17.32 39.74
N TRP A 585 19.07 -16.99 38.63
CA TRP A 585 18.83 -17.65 37.33
C TRP A 585 18.96 -19.19 37.44
N THR A 586 17.88 -19.89 37.13
CA THR A 586 17.76 -21.36 37.17
C THR A 586 17.85 -22.02 35.80
N GLY A 587 17.98 -21.23 34.73
CA GLY A 587 17.87 -21.72 33.36
C GLY A 587 16.43 -21.73 32.83
N SER A 588 15.49 -21.03 33.46
CA SER A 588 14.10 -20.96 33.02
C SER A 588 13.56 -19.52 33.06
N PHE A 589 13.16 -18.99 31.90
CA PHE A 589 12.50 -17.68 31.82
C PHE A 589 11.12 -17.69 32.48
N SER A 590 10.36 -18.78 32.37
CA SER A 590 9.05 -18.89 33.00
C SER A 590 9.13 -18.85 34.52
N GLU A 591 10.14 -19.45 35.14
CA GLU A 591 10.32 -19.37 36.60
C GLU A 591 10.56 -17.93 37.06
N ALA A 592 11.41 -17.19 36.35
CA ALA A 592 11.66 -15.78 36.63
C ALA A 592 10.39 -14.93 36.43
N ARG A 593 9.64 -15.12 35.34
CA ARG A 593 8.37 -14.39 35.13
C ARG A 593 7.32 -14.74 36.18
N ASN A 594 7.25 -16.01 36.60
CA ASN A 594 6.35 -16.44 37.66
C ASN A 594 6.69 -15.78 39.01
N GLN A 595 7.97 -15.54 39.31
CA GLN A 595 8.36 -14.73 40.47
C GLN A 595 7.84 -13.29 40.34
N ALA A 596 7.98 -12.66 39.17
CA ALA A 596 7.53 -11.28 38.97
C ALA A 596 6.01 -11.15 39.19
N ILE A 597 5.20 -11.98 38.53
CA ILE A 597 3.72 -11.89 38.67
C ILE A 597 3.23 -12.27 40.08
N GLN A 598 4.00 -13.06 40.84
CA GLN A 598 3.65 -13.41 42.22
C GLN A 598 3.76 -12.21 43.17
N HIS A 599 4.63 -11.24 42.88
CA HIS A 599 4.80 -10.02 43.67
C HIS A 599 3.79 -8.91 43.30
N ALA A 600 3.05 -9.05 42.19
CA ALA A 600 2.05 -8.09 41.76
C ALA A 600 0.80 -8.09 42.68
N SER A 601 0.34 -6.89 43.03
CA SER A 601 -0.87 -6.62 43.80
C SER A 601 -2.03 -6.08 42.95
N GLY A 602 -1.75 -5.53 41.77
CA GLY A 602 -2.72 -4.95 40.85
C GLY A 602 -3.77 -5.95 40.33
N ASP A 603 -4.93 -5.43 39.93
CA ASP A 603 -6.01 -6.23 39.34
C ASP A 603 -5.64 -6.78 37.96
N TRP A 604 -4.79 -6.05 37.23
CA TRP A 604 -4.25 -6.40 35.92
C TRP A 604 -2.71 -6.40 35.95
N ILE A 605 -2.12 -7.21 35.07
CA ILE A 605 -0.68 -7.34 34.90
C ILE A 605 -0.33 -7.01 33.45
N LEU A 606 0.60 -6.08 33.28
CA LEU A 606 1.30 -5.78 32.02
C LEU A 606 2.72 -6.36 32.10
N ILE A 607 3.11 -7.11 31.08
CA ILE A 607 4.43 -7.72 30.98
C ILE A 607 5.20 -7.05 29.85
N LEU A 608 6.38 -6.50 30.13
CA LEU A 608 7.29 -5.94 29.13
C LEU A 608 8.70 -6.48 29.32
N ASP A 609 9.46 -6.50 28.23
CA ASP A 609 10.90 -6.74 28.26
C ASP A 609 11.64 -5.37 28.27
N ALA A 610 12.88 -5.34 28.78
CA ALA A 610 13.56 -4.05 29.04
C ALA A 610 13.88 -3.25 27.76
N ASP A 611 13.93 -3.94 26.61
CA ASP A 611 14.13 -3.43 25.26
C ASP A 611 12.82 -3.09 24.53
N GLU A 612 11.70 -3.07 25.25
CA GLU A 612 10.37 -2.73 24.73
C GLU A 612 9.85 -1.41 25.28
N VAL A 613 9.12 -0.65 24.45
CA VAL A 613 8.40 0.57 24.87
C VAL A 613 6.97 0.55 24.31
N ILE A 614 6.02 1.12 25.04
CA ILE A 614 4.67 1.37 24.49
C ILE A 614 4.70 2.62 23.62
N ALA A 615 4.15 2.53 22.41
CA ALA A 615 4.01 3.68 21.51
C ALA A 615 3.10 4.74 22.17
N PRO A 616 3.58 5.99 22.37
CA PRO A 616 2.86 7.02 23.14
C PRO A 616 1.42 7.25 22.68
N GLU A 617 1.18 7.23 21.37
CA GLU A 617 -0.13 7.41 20.74
C GLU A 617 -1.14 6.29 21.06
N THR A 618 -0.67 5.13 21.52
CA THR A 618 -1.51 3.98 21.87
C THR A 618 -1.67 3.76 23.38
N LEU A 619 -0.93 4.52 24.20
CA LEU A 619 -0.85 4.32 25.64
C LEU A 619 -2.23 4.38 26.35
N HIS A 620 -3.11 5.30 25.90
CA HIS A 620 -4.46 5.45 26.44
C HIS A 620 -5.34 4.21 26.24
N ASN A 621 -5.10 3.43 25.19
CA ASN A 621 -5.93 2.28 24.84
C ASN A 621 -5.81 1.15 25.86
N ILE A 622 -4.68 1.04 26.58
CA ILE A 622 -4.50 0.09 27.70
C ILE A 622 -5.54 0.34 28.79
N HIS A 623 -5.80 1.60 29.14
CA HIS A 623 -6.79 1.94 30.16
C HIS A 623 -8.23 1.61 29.75
N GLU A 624 -8.56 1.74 28.47
CA GLU A 624 -9.90 1.38 27.97
C GLU A 624 -10.10 -0.13 27.94
N LEU A 625 -9.05 -0.89 27.58
CA LEU A 625 -9.07 -2.35 27.61
C LEU A 625 -9.37 -2.90 29.00
N ILE A 626 -8.64 -2.44 30.03
CA ILE A 626 -8.83 -2.98 31.39
C ILE A 626 -10.24 -2.67 31.93
N LYS A 627 -10.79 -1.47 31.63
CA LYS A 627 -12.13 -1.03 32.07
C LYS A 627 -13.28 -1.79 31.42
N THR A 628 -13.04 -2.42 30.27
CA THR A 628 -14.10 -3.07 29.50
C THR A 628 -14.56 -4.34 30.23
N PRO A 629 -15.83 -4.44 30.66
CA PRO A 629 -16.31 -5.61 31.38
C PRO A 629 -16.36 -6.82 30.44
N GLN A 630 -15.67 -7.89 30.83
CA GLN A 630 -15.66 -9.17 30.11
C GLN A 630 -16.54 -10.21 30.82
N SER A 631 -17.15 -11.09 30.04
CA SER A 631 -17.99 -12.18 30.55
C SER A 631 -17.17 -13.42 30.96
N GLN A 632 -15.90 -13.49 30.55
CA GLN A 632 -14.96 -14.58 30.82
C GLN A 632 -13.60 -14.03 31.28
N LEU A 633 -12.70 -14.92 31.72
CA LEU A 633 -11.31 -14.56 32.00
C LEU A 633 -10.58 -14.32 30.68
N THR A 634 -10.26 -13.07 30.39
CA THR A 634 -9.74 -12.66 29.08
C THR A 634 -8.39 -11.95 29.22
N GLY A 635 -7.41 -12.36 28.43
CA GLY A 635 -6.14 -11.67 28.28
C GLY A 635 -5.94 -11.11 26.88
N TYR A 636 -5.21 -10.00 26.79
CA TYR A 636 -4.99 -9.24 25.57
C TYR A 636 -3.62 -9.53 24.95
N GLN A 637 -3.64 -9.98 23.70
CA GLN A 637 -2.46 -10.06 22.86
C GLN A 637 -2.23 -8.69 22.23
N LEU A 638 -1.12 -8.06 22.61
CA LEU A 638 -0.76 -6.73 22.14
C LEU A 638 0.15 -6.85 20.93
N LYS A 639 0.07 -5.88 20.01
CA LYS A 639 0.87 -5.85 18.79
C LYS A 639 2.30 -5.45 19.13
N ILE A 640 3.29 -6.25 18.72
CA ILE A 640 4.71 -5.98 18.88
C ILE A 640 5.33 -5.76 17.50
N ARG A 641 6.03 -4.64 17.33
CA ARG A 641 6.84 -4.33 16.15
C ARG A 641 8.32 -4.44 16.51
N ASN A 642 9.00 -5.41 15.91
CA ASN A 642 10.43 -5.63 16.10
C ASN A 642 11.23 -4.81 15.09
N PHE A 643 12.26 -4.08 15.55
CA PHE A 643 13.20 -3.37 14.69
C PHE A 643 14.51 -4.17 14.57
N SER A 644 14.96 -4.44 13.35
CA SER A 644 16.16 -5.25 13.08
C SER A 644 17.49 -4.48 13.19
N LYS A 645 17.47 -3.15 13.04
CA LYS A 645 18.62 -2.24 13.20
C LYS A 645 18.17 -0.87 13.73
N GLU A 646 19.11 -0.08 14.25
CA GLU A 646 18.86 1.25 14.84
C GLU A 646 17.95 2.13 13.97
N GLY A 647 16.65 2.13 14.28
CA GLY A 647 15.68 3.12 13.80
C GLY A 647 15.15 3.00 12.37
N ASN A 648 15.56 2.03 11.55
CA ASN A 648 15.00 1.88 10.21
C ASN A 648 13.71 1.04 10.22
N GLU A 649 12.58 1.61 9.79
CA GLU A 649 11.28 0.94 9.59
C GLU A 649 11.29 -0.12 8.46
N ILE A 650 12.45 -0.34 7.84
CA ILE A 650 12.63 -1.00 6.54
C ILE A 650 12.48 -2.53 6.63
N ASP A 651 12.77 -3.12 7.80
CA ASP A 651 12.67 -4.56 8.06
C ASP A 651 12.03 -4.81 9.44
N THR A 652 10.73 -4.56 9.56
CA THR A 652 9.98 -4.79 10.81
C THR A 652 9.09 -6.03 10.72
N VAL A 653 9.28 -6.96 11.66
CA VAL A 653 8.37 -8.10 11.84
C VAL A 653 7.35 -7.73 12.90
N GLU A 654 6.06 -7.84 12.55
CA GLU A 654 4.95 -7.60 13.46
C GLU A 654 4.38 -8.94 13.92
N HIS A 655 4.09 -9.05 15.22
CA HIS A 655 3.42 -10.21 15.78
C HIS A 655 2.60 -9.81 17.01
N TYR A 656 1.71 -10.69 17.48
CA TYR A 656 0.92 -10.46 18.67
C TYR A 656 1.37 -11.41 19.78
N MET A 657 1.55 -10.86 20.98
CA MET A 657 1.89 -11.65 22.15
C MET A 657 1.02 -11.24 23.34
N LEU A 658 0.63 -12.23 24.13
CA LEU A 658 -0.16 -12.01 25.34
C LEU A 658 0.69 -11.23 26.36
N ARG A 659 0.38 -9.94 26.52
CA ARG A 659 1.17 -9.00 27.32
C ARG A 659 0.36 -8.32 28.43
N LEU A 660 -0.97 -8.28 28.32
CA LEU A 660 -1.86 -7.68 29.32
C LEU A 660 -2.94 -8.69 29.74
N PHE A 661 -3.05 -9.00 31.03
CA PHE A 661 -4.02 -10.00 31.52
C PHE A 661 -4.42 -9.75 32.98
N PRO A 662 -5.59 -10.24 33.42
CA PRO A 662 -6.03 -10.09 34.80
C PRO A 662 -5.16 -10.93 35.74
N ARG A 663 -4.88 -10.40 36.93
CA ARG A 663 -4.20 -11.16 37.99
C ARG A 663 -5.13 -12.26 38.49
N HIS A 664 -4.78 -13.51 38.21
CA HIS A 664 -5.62 -14.65 38.55
C HIS A 664 -4.77 -15.87 38.95
N SER A 665 -5.16 -16.59 40.00
CA SER A 665 -4.38 -17.71 40.56
C SER A 665 -4.22 -18.89 39.60
N GLU A 666 -5.13 -19.04 38.65
CA GLU A 666 -5.04 -20.06 37.60
C GLU A 666 -3.97 -19.74 36.56
N LEU A 667 -3.52 -18.51 36.37
CA LEU A 667 -2.60 -18.18 35.27
C LEU A 667 -1.13 -18.29 35.73
N HIS A 668 -0.29 -18.96 34.93
CA HIS A 668 1.16 -19.00 35.16
C HIS A 668 1.94 -19.20 33.85
N TYR A 669 3.22 -18.81 33.84
CA TYR A 669 4.12 -19.03 32.72
C TYR A 669 4.70 -20.44 32.73
N THR A 670 4.75 -21.08 31.56
CA THR A 670 5.38 -22.39 31.34
C THR A 670 6.44 -22.32 30.23
N GLY A 671 7.42 -23.22 30.25
CA GLY A 671 8.49 -23.33 29.24
C GLY A 671 9.82 -22.67 29.66
N PHE A 672 10.95 -23.20 29.19
CA PHE A 672 12.28 -22.66 29.55
C PHE A 672 12.62 -21.38 28.81
N ILE A 673 12.12 -21.24 27.58
CA ILE A 673 12.28 -20.12 26.64
C ILE A 673 11.04 -20.06 25.75
N HIS A 674 10.67 -18.87 25.27
CA HIS A 674 9.41 -18.60 24.56
C HIS A 674 8.18 -18.98 25.41
N GLU A 675 8.25 -18.61 26.68
CA GLU A 675 7.29 -18.94 27.72
C GLU A 675 5.85 -18.53 27.37
N GLN A 676 4.90 -19.40 27.70
CA GLN A 676 3.47 -19.17 27.45
C GLN A 676 2.72 -19.04 28.77
N LEU A 677 1.83 -18.06 28.86
CA LEU A 677 0.91 -17.94 29.99
C LEU A 677 -0.27 -18.89 29.76
N GLU A 678 -0.38 -19.89 30.63
CA GLU A 678 -1.38 -20.94 30.55
C GLU A 678 -2.14 -21.10 31.87
N PRO A 679 -3.38 -21.60 31.83
CA PRO A 679 -4.07 -22.01 33.04
C PRO A 679 -3.41 -23.22 33.71
N ARG A 680 -3.36 -23.24 35.05
CA ARG A 680 -2.92 -24.36 35.88
C ARG A 680 -3.76 -25.61 35.62
N THR A 681 -5.06 -25.40 35.47
CA THR A 681 -6.01 -26.48 35.21
C THR A 681 -6.21 -26.65 33.70
N PRO A 682 -5.89 -27.82 33.11
CA PRO A 682 -6.13 -28.07 31.70
C PRO A 682 -7.60 -27.85 31.33
N GLY A 683 -7.85 -27.07 30.27
CA GLY A 683 -9.20 -26.77 29.78
C GLY A 683 -9.94 -25.67 30.55
N TYR A 684 -9.29 -24.97 31.49
CA TYR A 684 -9.88 -23.80 32.15
C TYR A 684 -10.18 -22.72 31.09
N PRO A 685 -11.37 -22.09 31.10
CA PRO A 685 -11.74 -21.08 30.12
C PRO A 685 -10.86 -19.84 30.29
N PHE A 686 -9.96 -19.63 29.34
CA PHE A 686 -9.13 -18.44 29.24
C PHE A 686 -9.12 -17.97 27.79
N GLU A 687 -9.75 -16.82 27.57
CA GLU A 687 -9.87 -16.22 26.26
C GLU A 687 -8.65 -15.34 25.97
N ARG A 688 -8.14 -15.43 24.75
CA ARG A 688 -7.03 -14.59 24.26
C ARG A 688 -7.56 -13.73 23.13
N LEU A 689 -7.65 -12.42 23.37
CA LEU A 689 -8.12 -11.46 22.39
C LEU A 689 -6.95 -10.62 21.89
N ALA A 690 -6.77 -10.61 20.58
CA ALA A 690 -5.80 -9.71 19.98
C ALA A 690 -6.38 -8.31 19.79
N THR A 691 -5.59 -7.30 20.17
CA THR A 691 -5.96 -5.89 20.06
C THR A 691 -4.89 -5.14 19.28
N PRO A 692 -5.21 -4.67 18.06
CA PRO A 692 -4.27 -3.88 17.25
C PRO A 692 -4.08 -2.46 17.81
N ASP A 693 -4.92 -2.05 18.77
CA ASP A 693 -4.99 -0.68 19.27
C ASP A 693 -3.83 -0.33 20.22
N VAL A 694 -3.07 -1.32 20.70
CA VAL A 694 -1.88 -1.11 21.54
C VAL A 694 -0.65 -1.63 20.83
N LEU A 695 0.34 -0.75 20.64
CA LEU A 695 1.58 -1.05 19.94
C LEU A 695 2.78 -1.00 20.90
N ILE A 696 3.50 -2.12 20.97
CA ILE A 696 4.80 -2.26 21.60
C ILE A 696 5.88 -2.14 20.52
N LEU A 697 6.89 -1.31 20.74
CA LEU A 697 8.07 -1.16 19.90
C LEU A 697 9.25 -1.90 20.57
N HIS A 698 9.88 -2.84 19.87
CA HIS A 698 10.93 -3.71 20.39
C HIS A 698 12.28 -3.43 19.71
N TYR A 699 13.31 -3.06 20.47
CA TYR A 699 14.62 -2.58 19.98
C TYR A 699 15.82 -3.53 20.21
N GLY A 700 15.57 -4.71 20.78
CA GLY A 700 16.58 -5.65 21.29
C GLY A 700 17.56 -6.29 20.31
N TYR A 701 17.40 -6.09 19.00
CA TYR A 701 18.27 -6.67 17.95
C TYR A 701 19.47 -5.79 17.57
N THR A 702 19.78 -4.74 18.36
CA THR A 702 20.85 -3.78 18.10
C THR A 702 22.15 -4.08 18.88
N GLY A 703 22.46 -5.37 19.06
CA GLY A 703 23.55 -5.87 19.89
C GLY A 703 24.92 -5.91 19.19
N SER A 704 25.98 -6.10 19.98
CA SER A 704 27.32 -6.40 19.43
C SER A 704 27.42 -7.89 19.04
N LEU A 705 28.18 -8.20 17.98
CA LEU A 705 28.38 -9.58 17.45
C LEU A 705 28.75 -10.62 18.53
N MET A 706 29.43 -10.21 19.60
CA MET A 706 29.83 -11.10 20.69
C MET A 706 28.66 -11.44 21.63
N GLN A 707 27.80 -10.46 21.96
CA GLN A 707 26.58 -10.69 22.75
C GLN A 707 25.56 -11.53 21.99
N GLU A 708 25.50 -11.38 20.67
CA GLU A 708 24.62 -12.19 19.81
C GLU A 708 25.03 -13.66 19.78
N ARG A 709 26.33 -13.97 19.74
CA ARG A 709 26.84 -15.35 19.81
C ARG A 709 26.54 -16.04 21.14
N ASP A 710 26.75 -15.36 22.26
CA ASP A 710 26.45 -15.92 23.59
C ASP A 710 24.93 -16.11 23.79
N LYS A 711 24.12 -15.18 23.27
CA LYS A 711 22.65 -15.26 23.29
C LYS A 711 22.15 -16.42 22.41
N TYR A 712 22.73 -16.62 21.23
CA TYR A 712 22.41 -17.75 20.35
C TYR A 712 22.68 -19.08 21.03
N GLN A 713 23.91 -19.30 21.54
CA GLN A 713 24.30 -20.56 22.17
C GLN A 713 23.40 -20.90 23.37
N ARG A 714 23.14 -19.91 24.24
CA ARG A 714 22.22 -20.07 25.37
C ARG A 714 20.81 -20.45 24.91
N ASN A 715 20.26 -19.72 23.95
CA ASN A 715 18.90 -19.96 23.45
C ASN A 715 18.78 -21.35 22.80
N LEU A 716 19.79 -21.75 22.00
CA LEU A 716 19.86 -23.07 21.40
C LEU A 716 19.84 -24.18 22.46
N GLU A 717 20.64 -24.06 23.52
CA GLU A 717 20.67 -25.01 24.63
C GLU A 717 19.33 -25.11 25.37
N LEU A 718 18.65 -23.98 25.59
CA LEU A 718 17.33 -23.93 26.24
C LEU A 718 16.23 -24.55 25.38
N VAL A 719 16.20 -24.25 24.07
CA VAL A 719 15.23 -24.85 23.15
C VAL A 719 15.46 -26.35 23.03
N GLN A 720 16.71 -26.80 22.89
CA GLN A 720 17.06 -28.23 22.88
C GLN A 720 16.69 -28.91 24.20
N THR A 721 16.80 -28.22 25.34
CA THR A 721 16.36 -28.75 26.64
C THR A 721 14.85 -28.92 26.69
N SER A 722 14.09 -27.92 26.22
CA SER A 722 12.63 -28.03 26.10
C SER A 722 12.23 -29.21 25.21
N LEU A 723 12.89 -29.40 24.07
CA LEU A 723 12.63 -30.52 23.16
C LEU A 723 13.01 -31.88 23.75
N ARG A 724 14.03 -31.96 24.62
CA ARG A 724 14.35 -33.20 25.35
C ARG A 724 13.28 -33.57 26.38
N GLN A 725 12.64 -32.58 27.00
CA GLN A 725 11.61 -32.81 28.01
C GLN A 725 10.23 -33.10 27.41
N ASP A 726 9.89 -32.42 26.32
CA ASP A 726 8.66 -32.64 25.56
C ASP A 726 8.97 -32.81 24.06
N PRO A 727 9.42 -34.01 23.63
CA PRO A 727 9.86 -34.26 22.27
C PRO A 727 8.76 -34.13 21.21
N GLU A 728 7.49 -34.31 21.60
CA GLU A 728 6.36 -34.29 20.66
C GLU A 728 5.75 -32.88 20.49
N ASN A 729 6.33 -31.85 21.10
CA ASN A 729 5.81 -30.49 21.03
C ASN A 729 6.27 -29.77 19.75
N PRO A 730 5.37 -29.50 18.78
CA PRO A 730 5.72 -28.80 17.54
C PRO A 730 6.21 -27.37 17.79
N PHE A 731 5.85 -26.73 18.91
CA PHE A 731 6.28 -25.36 19.22
C PHE A 731 7.79 -25.31 19.52
N HIS A 732 8.34 -26.34 20.17
CA HIS A 732 9.77 -26.41 20.44
C HIS A 732 10.59 -26.64 19.16
N SER A 733 10.12 -27.51 18.27
CA SER A 733 10.73 -27.71 16.94
C SER A 733 10.68 -26.45 16.08
N PHE A 734 9.54 -25.73 16.10
CA PHE A 734 9.41 -24.45 15.41
C PHE A 734 10.41 -23.41 15.94
N ASN A 735 10.52 -23.24 17.25
CA ASN A 735 11.48 -22.31 17.86
C ASN A 735 12.93 -22.73 17.61
N LEU A 736 13.21 -24.03 17.50
CA LEU A 736 14.52 -24.53 17.11
C LEU A 736 14.86 -24.12 15.67
N GLY A 737 13.89 -24.24 14.76
CA GLY A 737 14.02 -23.76 13.38
C GLY A 737 14.26 -22.25 13.31
N LEU A 738 13.52 -21.45 14.10
CA LEU A 738 13.77 -20.00 14.21
C LEU A 738 15.18 -19.70 14.72
N THR A 739 15.65 -20.46 15.71
CA THR A 739 16.98 -20.28 16.30
C THR A 739 18.08 -20.54 15.26
N TYR A 740 18.01 -21.65 14.52
CA TYR A 740 18.96 -21.95 13.43
C TYR A 740 18.89 -20.93 12.29
N ARG A 741 17.68 -20.47 11.94
CA ARG A 741 17.48 -19.50 10.86
C ARG A 741 18.14 -18.15 11.16
N VAL A 742 18.16 -17.71 12.42
CA VAL A 742 18.86 -16.48 12.83
C VAL A 742 20.37 -16.54 12.58
N GLN A 743 20.97 -17.75 12.56
CA GLN A 743 22.38 -17.96 12.21
C GLN A 743 22.59 -18.39 10.76
N GLU A 744 21.55 -18.30 9.92
CA GLU A 744 21.59 -18.71 8.51
C GLU A 744 21.94 -20.20 8.30
N GLU A 745 21.73 -21.04 9.33
CA GLU A 745 21.91 -22.50 9.26
C GLU A 745 20.69 -23.14 8.58
N ASN A 746 20.51 -22.87 7.28
CA ASN A 746 19.30 -23.18 6.51
C ASN A 746 18.90 -24.66 6.52
N GLU A 747 19.85 -25.59 6.45
CA GLU A 747 19.55 -27.04 6.47
C GLU A 747 19.02 -27.51 7.83
N ALA A 748 19.66 -27.05 8.92
CA ALA A 748 19.24 -27.38 10.28
C ALA A 748 17.88 -26.72 10.61
N ALA A 749 17.68 -25.48 10.16
CA ALA A 749 16.42 -24.77 10.28
C ALA A 749 15.30 -25.51 9.53
N LEU A 750 15.53 -25.90 8.28
CA LEU A 750 14.59 -26.66 7.46
C LEU A 750 14.20 -27.98 8.12
N SER A 751 15.17 -28.73 8.63
CA SER A 751 14.91 -29.99 9.34
C SER A 751 14.01 -29.79 10.56
N ALA A 752 14.28 -28.75 11.36
CA ALA A 752 13.49 -28.43 12.55
C ALA A 752 12.07 -27.96 12.22
N PHE A 753 11.88 -27.17 11.16
CA PHE A 753 10.56 -26.75 10.71
C PHE A 753 9.73 -27.91 10.14
N LEU A 754 10.34 -28.81 9.36
CA LEU A 754 9.66 -30.02 8.86
C LEU A 754 9.22 -30.93 10.01
N ASP A 755 10.05 -31.08 11.03
CA ASP A 755 9.71 -31.80 12.26
C ASP A 755 8.53 -31.14 13.01
N ALA A 756 8.50 -29.80 13.08
CA ALA A 756 7.37 -29.06 13.65
C ALA A 756 6.07 -29.31 12.88
N VAL A 757 6.11 -29.30 11.54
CA VAL A 757 4.96 -29.60 10.68
C VAL A 757 4.47 -31.03 10.93
N GLU A 758 5.36 -32.02 10.96
CA GLU A 758 4.98 -33.42 11.14
C GLU A 758 4.33 -33.66 12.51
N LYS A 759 4.90 -33.08 13.57
CA LYS A 759 4.31 -33.16 14.93
C LYS A 759 2.96 -32.45 15.02
N SER A 760 2.77 -31.36 14.28
CA SER A 760 1.50 -30.62 14.29
C SER A 760 0.33 -31.38 13.65
N LYS A 761 0.59 -32.25 12.65
CA LYS A 761 -0.45 -33.07 11.99
C LYS A 761 -1.21 -34.00 12.94
N LYS A 762 -0.63 -34.31 14.12
CA LYS A 762 -1.24 -35.16 15.14
C LYS A 762 -2.25 -34.41 16.03
N ARG A 763 -2.38 -33.09 15.90
CA ARG A 763 -3.26 -32.25 16.73
C ARG A 763 -4.58 -31.97 16.01
N GLU A 764 -5.68 -31.87 16.77
CA GLU A 764 -7.00 -31.54 16.21
C GLU A 764 -7.06 -30.11 15.63
N ASN A 765 -6.32 -29.16 16.23
CA ASN A 765 -6.25 -27.77 15.77
C ASN A 765 -4.79 -27.34 15.54
N LEU A 766 -4.53 -26.72 14.39
CA LEU A 766 -3.23 -26.18 14.02
C LEU A 766 -2.98 -24.84 14.74
N PRO A 767 -1.84 -24.68 15.43
CA PRO A 767 -1.46 -23.39 16.01
C PRO A 767 -1.25 -22.30 14.95
N THR A 768 -1.51 -21.03 15.28
CA THR A 768 -1.40 -19.89 14.34
C THR A 768 0.01 -19.70 13.77
N TYR A 769 1.05 -19.97 14.57
CA TYR A 769 2.45 -19.89 14.13
C TYR A 769 2.80 -20.90 13.03
N MET A 770 1.98 -21.94 12.82
CA MET A 770 2.22 -22.92 11.75
C MET A 770 2.15 -22.29 10.36
N SER A 771 1.33 -21.26 10.17
CA SER A 771 1.29 -20.51 8.90
C SER A 771 2.66 -19.91 8.52
N ALA A 772 3.36 -19.36 9.52
CA ALA A 772 4.71 -18.84 9.35
C ALA A 772 5.71 -19.97 9.12
N CYS A 773 5.56 -21.11 9.80
CA CYS A 773 6.41 -22.29 9.60
C CYS A 773 6.41 -22.76 8.13
N TRP A 774 5.23 -22.91 7.52
CA TRP A 774 5.11 -23.26 6.08
C TRP A 774 5.78 -22.23 5.18
N SER A 775 5.58 -20.95 5.46
CA SER A 775 6.21 -19.85 4.70
C SER A 775 7.74 -19.88 4.83
N TYR A 776 8.28 -20.16 6.02
CA TYR A 776 9.73 -20.30 6.22
C TYR A 776 10.32 -21.50 5.47
N ILE A 777 9.67 -22.67 5.51
CA ILE A 777 10.10 -23.85 4.73
C ILE A 777 10.17 -23.51 3.25
N ALA A 778 9.11 -22.90 2.70
CA ALA A 778 9.07 -22.50 1.30
C ALA A 778 10.17 -21.47 0.95
N SER A 779 10.36 -20.46 1.82
CA SER A 779 11.42 -19.46 1.61
C SER A 779 12.82 -20.06 1.61
N ILE A 780 13.10 -21.04 2.48
CA ILE A 780 14.39 -21.73 2.52
C ILE A 780 14.58 -22.57 1.25
N TYR A 781 13.54 -23.29 0.79
CA TYR A 781 13.63 -24.01 -0.49
C TYR A 781 13.89 -23.08 -1.67
N LEU A 782 13.26 -21.90 -1.71
CA LEU A 782 13.52 -20.90 -2.75
C LEU A 782 14.97 -20.37 -2.69
N GLN A 783 15.51 -20.12 -1.49
CA GLN A 783 16.91 -19.71 -1.31
C GLN A 783 17.90 -20.80 -1.75
N LEU A 784 17.56 -22.07 -1.53
CA LEU A 784 18.33 -23.22 -1.98
C LEU A 784 18.11 -23.57 -3.47
N ASN A 785 17.39 -22.73 -4.23
CA ASN A 785 17.00 -22.96 -5.63
C ASN A 785 16.21 -24.28 -5.86
N GLN A 786 15.52 -24.79 -4.84
CA GLN A 786 14.71 -26.00 -4.91
C GLN A 786 13.23 -25.65 -5.15
N ASN A 787 12.96 -24.99 -6.28
CA ASN A 787 11.65 -24.41 -6.58
C ASN A 787 10.49 -25.43 -6.56
N GLU A 788 10.71 -26.64 -7.07
CA GLU A 788 9.69 -27.70 -7.05
C GLU A 788 9.25 -28.06 -5.63
N LYS A 789 10.19 -28.13 -4.68
CA LYS A 789 9.87 -28.42 -3.27
C LYS A 789 9.18 -27.24 -2.59
N ALA A 790 9.51 -26.01 -2.98
CA ALA A 790 8.81 -24.83 -2.49
C ALA A 790 7.33 -24.83 -2.95
N LEU A 791 7.08 -25.13 -4.23
CA LEU A 791 5.73 -25.27 -4.76
C LEU A 791 4.96 -26.41 -4.09
N ASP A 792 5.56 -27.59 -3.94
CA ASP A 792 4.93 -28.73 -3.25
C ASP A 792 4.58 -28.41 -1.80
N THR A 793 5.50 -27.73 -1.09
CA THR A 793 5.28 -27.26 0.28
C THR A 793 4.06 -26.34 0.36
N LEU A 794 3.97 -25.34 -0.52
CA LEU A 794 2.89 -24.35 -0.48
C LEU A 794 1.56 -24.95 -0.93
N GLN A 795 1.55 -25.79 -1.97
CA GLN A 795 0.33 -26.44 -2.47
C GLN A 795 -0.27 -27.41 -1.45
N ASN A 796 0.56 -28.07 -0.64
CA ASN A 796 0.13 -28.99 0.42
C ASN A 796 -0.10 -28.30 1.78
N ALA A 797 0.07 -26.97 1.86
CA ALA A 797 -0.16 -26.24 3.10
C ALA A 797 -1.65 -26.21 3.46
N PRO A 798 -2.02 -26.35 4.75
CA PRO A 798 -3.40 -26.21 5.20
C PRO A 798 -4.00 -24.84 4.85
N GLU A 799 -5.31 -24.78 4.58
CA GLU A 799 -6.02 -23.57 4.12
C GLU A 799 -5.80 -22.35 5.03
N ILE A 800 -5.68 -22.55 6.35
CA ILE A 800 -5.38 -21.48 7.32
C ILE A 800 -4.09 -20.72 6.98
N CYS A 801 -3.12 -21.34 6.30
CA CYS A 801 -1.87 -20.70 5.89
C CYS A 801 -2.07 -19.63 4.81
N GLN A 802 -3.15 -19.72 4.02
CA GLN A 802 -3.47 -18.75 2.97
C GLN A 802 -3.91 -17.39 3.52
N SER A 803 -4.19 -17.30 4.82
CA SER A 803 -4.38 -16.03 5.51
C SER A 803 -3.05 -15.31 5.76
N ASN A 804 -1.89 -15.97 5.66
CA ASN A 804 -0.60 -15.33 5.87
C ASN A 804 -0.10 -14.69 4.55
N PRO A 805 0.21 -13.37 4.51
CA PRO A 805 0.76 -12.73 3.31
C PRO A 805 2.07 -13.35 2.80
N ASP A 806 2.95 -13.80 3.70
CA ASP A 806 4.23 -14.42 3.34
C ASP A 806 4.04 -15.70 2.53
N TYR A 807 2.95 -16.43 2.76
CA TYR A 807 2.59 -17.60 1.96
C TYR A 807 2.45 -17.22 0.49
N TRP A 808 1.69 -16.16 0.19
CA TRP A 808 1.42 -15.73 -1.17
C TRP A 808 2.63 -15.08 -1.85
N VAL A 809 3.49 -14.36 -1.10
CA VAL A 809 4.75 -13.82 -1.64
C VAL A 809 5.71 -14.94 -2.05
N ASN A 810 5.87 -15.96 -1.20
CA ASN A 810 6.70 -17.12 -1.53
C ASN A 810 6.09 -17.90 -2.69
N PHE A 811 4.76 -18.04 -2.74
CA PHE A 811 4.09 -18.76 -3.82
C PHE A 811 4.21 -18.03 -5.16
N GLY A 812 4.07 -16.71 -5.17
CA GLY A 812 4.30 -15.88 -6.35
C GLY A 812 5.73 -16.02 -6.85
N THR A 813 6.71 -15.93 -5.95
CA THR A 813 8.13 -16.12 -6.29
C THR A 813 8.39 -17.49 -6.89
N ALA A 814 7.81 -18.55 -6.31
CA ALA A 814 7.94 -19.91 -6.80
C ALA A 814 7.35 -20.11 -8.21
N TRP A 815 6.14 -19.58 -8.46
CA TRP A 815 5.53 -19.60 -9.79
C TRP A 815 6.31 -18.77 -10.81
N SER A 816 6.87 -17.63 -10.41
CA SER A 816 7.72 -16.80 -11.26
C SER A 816 8.97 -17.58 -11.71
N GLN A 817 9.63 -18.27 -10.79
CA GLN A 817 10.78 -19.13 -11.10
C GLN A 817 10.42 -20.36 -11.95
N ALA A 818 9.17 -20.82 -11.87
CA ALA A 818 8.66 -21.91 -12.71
C ALA A 818 8.20 -21.47 -14.12
N GLY A 819 8.23 -20.15 -14.42
CA GLY A 819 7.77 -19.61 -15.70
C GLY A 819 6.25 -19.46 -15.83
N GLU A 820 5.50 -19.75 -14.78
CA GLU A 820 4.03 -19.68 -14.75
C GLU A 820 3.59 -18.26 -14.31
N TYR A 821 3.82 -17.29 -15.17
CA TYR A 821 3.80 -15.89 -14.78
C TYR A 821 2.42 -15.33 -14.37
N THR A 822 1.33 -15.80 -14.97
CA THR A 822 -0.02 -15.38 -14.58
C THR A 822 -0.33 -15.78 -13.13
N LYS A 823 -0.01 -17.03 -12.76
CA LYS A 823 -0.19 -17.52 -11.38
C LYS A 823 0.69 -16.77 -10.38
N SER A 824 1.90 -16.39 -10.80
CA SER A 824 2.80 -15.56 -10.00
C SER A 824 2.15 -14.21 -9.64
N ILE A 825 1.65 -13.49 -10.66
CA ILE A 825 1.02 -12.17 -10.47
C ILE A 825 -0.24 -12.29 -9.60
N GLU A 826 -1.09 -13.29 -9.85
CA GLU A 826 -2.28 -13.54 -9.02
C GLU A 826 -1.93 -13.81 -7.54
N ALA A 827 -0.86 -14.56 -7.28
CA ALA A 827 -0.40 -14.82 -5.92
C ALA A 827 0.07 -13.53 -5.24
N PHE A 828 0.89 -12.71 -5.90
CA PHE A 828 1.31 -11.42 -5.34
C PHE A 828 0.13 -10.46 -5.11
N GLN A 829 -0.86 -10.43 -6.00
CA GLN A 829 -2.08 -9.65 -5.81
C GLN A 829 -2.88 -10.12 -4.58
N LYS A 830 -2.94 -11.42 -4.30
CA LYS A 830 -3.54 -11.94 -3.07
C LYS A 830 -2.79 -11.49 -1.82
N ALA A 831 -1.45 -11.51 -1.85
CA ALA A 831 -0.64 -10.98 -0.75
C ALA A 831 -0.98 -9.51 -0.47
N MET A 832 -1.19 -8.70 -1.51
CA MET A 832 -1.61 -7.30 -1.38
C MET A 832 -3.04 -7.13 -0.87
N ALA A 833 -3.99 -7.97 -1.30
CA ALA A 833 -5.38 -7.91 -0.86
C ALA A 833 -5.52 -8.20 0.63
N LEU A 834 -4.68 -9.09 1.15
CA LEU A 834 -4.61 -9.42 2.57
C LEU A 834 -4.27 -8.20 3.45
N ARG A 835 -3.63 -7.14 2.91
CA ARG A 835 -3.42 -5.85 3.60
C ARG A 835 -4.68 -5.25 4.24
N LEU A 836 -5.88 -5.65 3.79
CA LEU A 836 -7.19 -5.11 4.18
C LEU A 836 -7.90 -5.91 5.28
N GLU A 837 -7.39 -7.11 5.56
CA GLU A 837 -7.88 -7.93 6.66
C GLU A 837 -7.01 -7.61 7.89
N ALA A 838 -7.64 -7.21 8.99
CA ALA A 838 -6.94 -6.88 10.22
C ALA A 838 -6.31 -8.15 10.79
N PHE A 839 -5.06 -8.42 10.37
CA PHE A 839 -4.23 -9.49 10.91
C PHE A 839 -3.98 -9.25 12.38
N THR A 840 -4.67 -10.01 13.21
CA THR A 840 -4.61 -9.88 14.65
C THR A 840 -3.90 -11.06 15.32
N SER A 841 -3.45 -12.10 14.58
CA SER A 841 -2.82 -13.28 15.22
C SER A 841 -1.70 -13.99 14.45
N LEU A 842 -1.31 -13.52 13.27
CA LEU A 842 -0.30 -14.18 12.43
C LEU A 842 1.08 -13.54 12.61
N VAL A 843 2.12 -14.37 12.58
CA VAL A 843 3.52 -13.91 12.46
C VAL A 843 3.79 -13.70 10.97
N SER A 844 4.00 -12.45 10.56
CA SER A 844 4.21 -12.10 9.15
C SER A 844 5.17 -10.91 9.01
N ASP A 845 5.90 -10.89 7.90
CA ASP A 845 6.70 -9.75 7.48
C ASP A 845 5.79 -8.65 6.94
N ARG A 846 5.89 -7.44 7.50
CA ARG A 846 5.15 -6.27 7.00
C ARG A 846 5.45 -5.99 5.52
N ALA A 847 6.67 -6.30 5.07
CA ALA A 847 7.08 -6.17 3.68
C ALA A 847 6.19 -7.01 2.73
N ALA A 848 5.63 -8.12 3.20
CA ALA A 848 4.82 -9.05 2.40
C ALA A 848 3.47 -8.49 1.94
N THR A 849 3.03 -7.34 2.49
CA THR A 849 1.81 -6.63 2.06
C THR A 849 2.11 -5.24 1.48
N THR A 850 3.40 -4.86 1.42
CA THR A 850 3.84 -3.54 0.96
C THR A 850 4.72 -3.68 -0.29
N TRP A 851 6.05 -3.55 -0.17
CA TRP A 851 6.94 -3.48 -1.33
C TRP A 851 7.24 -4.84 -1.97
N LYS A 852 7.26 -5.95 -1.21
CA LYS A 852 7.67 -7.28 -1.74
C LYS A 852 6.76 -7.79 -2.86
N PRO A 853 5.42 -7.74 -2.76
CA PRO A 853 4.55 -8.14 -3.86
C PRO A 853 4.77 -7.30 -5.12
N TYR A 854 4.95 -5.98 -4.98
CA TYR A 854 5.23 -5.11 -6.12
C TYR A 854 6.58 -5.43 -6.77
N ALA A 855 7.65 -5.61 -5.98
CA ALA A 855 8.95 -6.00 -6.49
C ALA A 855 8.91 -7.40 -7.14
N GLY A 856 8.15 -8.32 -6.56
CA GLY A 856 7.88 -9.66 -7.09
C GLY A 856 7.20 -9.61 -8.46
N ILE A 857 6.12 -8.84 -8.60
CA ILE A 857 5.42 -8.61 -9.87
C ILE A 857 6.36 -7.93 -10.88
N GLY A 858 7.13 -6.92 -10.45
CA GLY A 858 8.12 -6.25 -11.29
C GLY A 858 9.16 -7.23 -11.85
N ASN A 859 9.70 -8.11 -11.00
CA ASN A 859 10.59 -9.19 -11.42
C ASN A 859 9.90 -10.18 -12.37
N THR A 860 8.64 -10.56 -12.10
CA THR A 860 7.87 -11.46 -12.97
C THR A 860 7.64 -10.87 -14.37
N TYR A 861 7.31 -9.58 -14.48
CA TYR A 861 7.19 -8.90 -15.78
C TYR A 861 8.54 -8.72 -16.47
N LEU A 862 9.61 -8.46 -15.70
CA LEU A 862 10.96 -8.38 -16.24
C LEU A 862 11.37 -9.72 -16.87
N MET A 863 11.06 -10.85 -16.22
CA MET A 863 11.29 -12.20 -16.76
C MET A 863 10.45 -12.50 -18.01
N GLN A 864 9.25 -11.94 -18.13
CA GLN A 864 8.43 -12.01 -19.34
C GLN A 864 8.96 -11.16 -20.51
N GLY A 865 9.81 -10.17 -20.21
CA GLY A 865 10.24 -9.15 -21.17
C GLY A 865 9.26 -7.98 -21.31
N ASP A 866 8.25 -7.87 -20.45
CA ASP A 866 7.34 -6.71 -20.39
C ASP A 866 7.97 -5.59 -19.56
N LEU A 867 8.82 -4.81 -20.23
CA LEU A 867 9.63 -3.78 -19.58
C LEU A 867 8.82 -2.57 -19.11
N GLU A 868 7.61 -2.36 -19.62
CA GLU A 868 6.75 -1.24 -19.19
C GLU A 868 6.09 -1.57 -17.85
N ASN A 869 5.46 -2.74 -17.75
CA ASN A 869 4.85 -3.17 -16.49
C ASN A 869 5.91 -3.43 -15.42
N ALA A 870 7.08 -3.96 -15.78
CA ALA A 870 8.19 -4.12 -14.83
C ALA A 870 8.59 -2.79 -14.17
N ASP A 871 8.77 -1.72 -14.96
CA ASP A 871 9.12 -0.37 -14.49
C ASP A 871 8.06 0.19 -13.54
N HIS A 872 6.80 0.08 -13.96
CA HIS A 872 5.65 0.52 -13.18
C HIS A 872 5.63 -0.12 -11.78
N TYR A 873 5.75 -1.45 -11.72
CA TYR A 873 5.71 -2.19 -10.47
C TYR A 873 6.97 -1.98 -9.61
N PHE A 874 8.15 -1.85 -10.20
CA PHE A 874 9.35 -1.50 -9.44
C PHE A 874 9.28 -0.08 -8.87
N ARG A 875 8.75 0.90 -9.60
CA ARG A 875 8.56 2.27 -9.08
C ARG A 875 7.56 2.31 -7.94
N ARG A 876 6.50 1.49 -8.00
CA ARG A 876 5.58 1.31 -6.86
C ARG A 876 6.29 0.72 -5.66
N ALA A 877 7.07 -0.34 -5.86
CA ALA A 877 7.87 -0.94 -4.79
C ALA A 877 8.83 0.10 -4.18
N LEU A 878 9.51 0.89 -5.02
CA LEU A 878 10.45 1.92 -4.61
C LEU A 878 9.78 3.04 -3.79
N ARG A 879 8.53 3.39 -4.07
CA ARG A 879 7.79 4.35 -3.24
C ARG A 879 7.48 3.83 -1.83
N GLU A 880 7.17 2.54 -1.72
CA GLU A 880 6.94 1.91 -0.42
C GLU A 880 8.25 1.71 0.36
N ASN A 881 9.39 1.53 -0.33
CA ASN A 881 10.70 1.37 0.29
C ASN A 881 11.86 1.90 -0.60
N PRO A 882 12.18 3.21 -0.55
CA PRO A 882 13.11 3.84 -1.49
C PRO A 882 14.55 3.32 -1.43
N GLU A 883 15.02 2.95 -0.24
CA GLU A 883 16.40 2.53 -0.02
C GLU A 883 16.59 1.01 -0.15
N ASN A 884 15.54 0.28 -0.53
CA ASN A 884 15.60 -1.18 -0.57
C ASN A 884 16.58 -1.69 -1.65
N PRO A 885 17.60 -2.48 -1.29
CA PRO A 885 18.59 -2.99 -2.24
C PRO A 885 17.99 -3.92 -3.30
N GLU A 886 16.98 -4.72 -2.98
CA GLU A 886 16.37 -5.66 -3.93
C GLU A 886 15.59 -4.93 -5.03
N ILE A 887 14.88 -3.87 -4.67
CA ILE A 887 14.12 -3.03 -5.61
C ILE A 887 15.08 -2.27 -6.52
N ARG A 888 16.12 -1.67 -5.93
CA ARG A 888 17.18 -0.98 -6.68
C ARG A 888 17.89 -1.92 -7.65
N LEU A 889 18.18 -3.15 -7.24
CA LEU A 889 18.75 -4.18 -8.11
C LEU A 889 17.80 -4.56 -9.26
N GLY A 890 16.50 -4.69 -8.98
CA GLY A 890 15.47 -4.91 -10.00
C GLY A 890 15.40 -3.79 -11.04
N LEU A 891 15.43 -2.53 -10.61
CA LEU A 891 15.49 -1.35 -11.49
C LEU A 891 16.79 -1.28 -12.30
N ALA A 892 17.93 -1.64 -11.70
CA ALA A 892 19.19 -1.73 -12.43
C ALA A 892 19.12 -2.78 -13.53
N ARG A 893 18.59 -3.98 -13.23
CA ARG A 893 18.37 -5.05 -14.22
C ARG A 893 17.43 -4.60 -15.33
N LEU A 894 16.32 -3.95 -15.00
CA LEU A 894 15.40 -3.37 -15.98
C LEU A 894 16.11 -2.39 -16.91
N ALA A 895 16.94 -1.49 -16.37
CA ALA A 895 17.73 -0.55 -17.16
C ALA A 895 18.74 -1.27 -18.08
N LEU A 896 19.37 -2.34 -17.59
CA LEU A 896 20.26 -3.19 -18.40
C LEU A 896 19.50 -3.89 -19.54
N PHE A 897 18.30 -4.42 -19.30
CA PHE A 897 17.43 -4.98 -20.34
C PHE A 897 17.03 -3.93 -21.40
N ARG A 898 16.89 -2.66 -21.00
CA ARG A 898 16.68 -1.51 -21.89
C ARG A 898 17.96 -1.01 -22.59
N GLN A 899 19.10 -1.66 -22.35
CA GLN A 899 20.43 -1.27 -22.84
C GLN A 899 20.86 0.15 -22.41
N LYS A 900 20.49 0.55 -21.17
CA LYS A 900 20.82 1.86 -20.58
C LYS A 900 21.72 1.71 -19.35
N PRO A 901 23.04 1.48 -19.53
CA PRO A 901 23.97 1.26 -18.42
C PRO A 901 24.08 2.49 -17.48
N ASP A 902 24.02 3.71 -18.02
CA ASP A 902 24.02 4.96 -17.22
C ASP A 902 22.82 5.05 -16.26
N GLU A 903 21.66 4.54 -16.67
CA GLU A 903 20.46 4.50 -15.83
C GLU A 903 20.61 3.43 -14.75
N ALA A 904 21.18 2.26 -15.09
CA ALA A 904 21.42 1.18 -14.13
C ALA A 904 22.37 1.62 -13.00
N ARG A 905 23.46 2.33 -13.32
CA ARG A 905 24.45 2.80 -12.34
C ARG A 905 23.85 3.70 -11.25
N LYS A 906 22.76 4.41 -11.53
CA LYS A 906 22.07 5.25 -10.51
C LYS A 906 21.55 4.44 -9.33
N TYR A 907 21.25 3.17 -9.56
CA TYR A 907 20.69 2.28 -8.53
C TYR A 907 21.75 1.39 -7.89
N LEU A 908 22.97 1.29 -8.47
CA LEU A 908 24.02 0.33 -8.11
C LEU A 908 25.08 0.86 -7.13
N ASP A 909 24.72 1.71 -6.16
CA ASP A 909 25.60 2.04 -5.02
C ASP A 909 25.58 0.94 -3.96
N ASP A 910 26.75 0.34 -3.67
CA ASP A 910 26.96 -0.78 -2.75
C ASP A 910 27.69 -0.40 -1.44
N SER A 911 28.02 0.88 -1.24
CA SER A 911 28.93 1.36 -0.17
C SER A 911 28.48 1.03 1.26
N HIS A 912 27.19 0.79 1.47
CA HIS A 912 26.58 0.49 2.77
C HIS A 912 25.97 -0.92 2.85
N LEU A 913 26.19 -1.78 1.84
CA LEU A 913 25.56 -3.09 1.75
C LEU A 913 26.41 -4.20 2.37
N PRO A 914 25.78 -5.24 2.95
CA PRO A 914 26.45 -6.48 3.32
C PRO A 914 27.14 -7.14 2.11
N PRO A 915 28.19 -7.96 2.31
CA PRO A 915 29.00 -8.53 1.23
C PRO A 915 28.20 -9.24 0.14
N GLN A 916 27.22 -10.09 0.50
CA GLN A 916 26.39 -10.84 -0.46
C GLN A 916 25.59 -9.90 -1.39
N GLN A 917 24.99 -8.86 -0.82
CA GLN A 917 24.17 -7.88 -1.54
C GLN A 917 25.05 -6.97 -2.39
N ALA A 918 26.17 -6.51 -1.83
CA ALA A 918 27.18 -5.75 -2.57
C ALA A 918 27.71 -6.54 -3.78
N GLY A 919 27.93 -7.84 -3.61
CA GLY A 919 28.37 -8.70 -4.70
C GLY A 919 27.36 -8.82 -5.84
N ALA A 920 26.05 -8.85 -5.55
CA ALA A 920 25.01 -8.82 -6.57
C ALA A 920 25.01 -7.48 -7.35
N PHE A 921 25.25 -6.35 -6.67
CA PHE A 921 25.37 -5.05 -7.32
C PHE A 921 26.62 -4.99 -8.22
N GLN A 922 27.75 -5.53 -7.75
CA GLN A 922 28.99 -5.61 -8.54
C GLN A 922 28.83 -6.49 -9.79
N LEU A 923 28.01 -7.55 -9.74
CA LEU A 923 27.72 -8.37 -10.90
C LEU A 923 26.95 -7.59 -11.98
N GLU A 924 25.92 -6.83 -11.59
CA GLU A 924 25.19 -5.98 -12.54
C GLU A 924 26.05 -4.80 -13.03
N LEU A 925 26.95 -4.27 -12.19
CA LEU A 925 27.94 -3.28 -12.60
C LEU A 925 28.90 -3.85 -13.66
N ALA A 926 29.37 -5.09 -13.49
CA ALA A 926 30.18 -5.76 -14.50
C ALA A 926 29.42 -5.90 -15.83
N ARG A 927 28.12 -6.19 -15.79
CA ARG A 927 27.27 -6.20 -16.99
C ARG A 927 27.14 -4.83 -17.64
N CYS A 928 27.10 -3.74 -16.86
CA CYS A 928 27.16 -2.38 -17.40
C CYS A 928 28.46 -2.16 -18.19
N GLU A 929 29.62 -2.51 -17.60
CA GLU A 929 30.93 -2.40 -18.26
C GLU A 929 30.99 -3.24 -19.54
N MET A 930 30.40 -4.44 -19.54
CA MET A 930 30.33 -5.31 -20.72
C MET A 930 29.49 -4.71 -21.85
N LEU A 931 28.36 -4.05 -21.56
CA LEU A 931 27.55 -3.34 -22.57
C LEU A 931 28.31 -2.16 -23.18
N GLU A 932 29.09 -1.45 -22.37
CA GLU A 932 29.94 -0.33 -22.80
C GLU A 932 31.24 -0.78 -23.47
N LYS A 933 31.47 -2.11 -23.60
CA LYS A 933 32.67 -2.72 -24.15
C LYS A 933 33.96 -2.38 -23.39
N ASN A 934 33.85 -2.09 -22.08
CA ASN A 934 34.98 -1.89 -21.18
C ASN A 934 35.43 -3.22 -20.55
N THR A 935 36.00 -4.10 -21.37
CA THR A 935 36.44 -5.45 -20.95
C THR A 935 37.34 -5.46 -19.69
N PRO A 936 38.35 -4.57 -19.54
CA PRO A 936 39.22 -4.60 -18.36
C PRO A 936 38.49 -4.35 -17.04
N ALA A 937 37.54 -3.42 -17.00
CA ALA A 937 36.76 -3.13 -15.81
C ALA A 937 35.82 -4.29 -15.46
N ALA A 938 35.13 -4.85 -16.47
CA ALA A 938 34.28 -6.03 -16.31
C ALA A 938 35.06 -7.24 -15.75
N LEU A 939 36.25 -7.52 -16.30
CA LEU A 939 37.13 -8.59 -15.82
C LEU A 939 37.50 -8.38 -14.34
N THR A 940 37.93 -7.17 -13.97
CA THR A 940 38.34 -6.86 -12.60
C THR A 940 37.21 -7.11 -11.60
N LEU A 941 35.99 -6.70 -11.92
CA LEU A 941 34.82 -6.90 -11.07
C LEU A 941 34.47 -8.39 -10.95
N LEU A 942 34.43 -9.11 -12.07
CA LEU A 942 34.05 -10.52 -12.11
C LEU A 942 35.10 -11.42 -11.43
N GLU A 943 36.39 -11.18 -11.66
CA GLU A 943 37.47 -11.92 -10.99
C GLU A 943 37.39 -11.77 -9.48
N LYS A 944 37.17 -10.53 -8.99
CA LYS A 944 36.98 -10.26 -7.57
C LYS A 944 35.75 -10.97 -6.98
N LEU A 945 34.66 -11.09 -7.74
CA LEU A 945 33.48 -11.85 -7.31
C LEU A 945 33.77 -13.35 -7.21
N VAL A 946 34.49 -13.91 -8.17
CA VAL A 946 34.88 -15.33 -8.18
C VAL A 946 35.85 -15.66 -7.04
N GLU A 947 36.72 -14.72 -6.66
CA GLU A 947 37.61 -14.86 -5.50
C GLU A 947 36.86 -14.83 -4.15
N ASN A 948 35.81 -14.00 -4.04
CA ASN A 948 35.10 -13.78 -2.78
C ASN A 948 33.94 -14.76 -2.53
N PHE A 949 33.39 -15.39 -3.57
CA PHE A 949 32.23 -16.29 -3.47
C PHE A 949 32.54 -17.68 -4.06
N ASP A 950 32.12 -18.73 -3.36
CA ASP A 950 32.39 -20.12 -3.78
C ASP A 950 31.52 -20.51 -4.99
N ALA A 951 31.88 -21.59 -5.67
CA ALA A 951 31.13 -22.18 -6.77
C ALA A 951 29.80 -22.80 -6.33
N THR A 952 29.59 -23.02 -5.04
CA THR A 952 28.30 -23.46 -4.48
C THR A 952 27.32 -22.30 -4.28
N ASP A 953 27.81 -21.07 -4.19
CA ASP A 953 26.97 -19.88 -4.04
C ASP A 953 26.34 -19.47 -5.37
N ALA A 954 25.04 -19.17 -5.39
CA ALA A 954 24.33 -18.76 -6.62
C ALA A 954 24.98 -17.53 -7.29
N LEU A 955 25.43 -16.55 -6.50
CA LEU A 955 26.16 -15.39 -6.98
C LEU A 955 27.54 -15.78 -7.55
N GLY A 956 28.26 -16.66 -6.88
CA GLY A 956 29.54 -17.17 -7.33
C GLY A 956 29.43 -17.97 -8.62
N GLN A 957 28.36 -18.75 -8.80
CA GLN A 957 28.04 -19.43 -10.06
C GLN A 957 27.76 -18.44 -11.18
N ALA A 958 26.89 -17.45 -10.94
CA ALA A 958 26.56 -16.42 -11.92
C ALA A 958 27.80 -15.63 -12.35
N ALA A 959 28.66 -15.23 -11.41
CA ALA A 959 29.91 -14.53 -11.71
C ALA A 959 30.88 -15.39 -12.54
N ARG A 960 31.03 -16.69 -12.22
CA ARG A 960 31.86 -17.62 -13.01
C ARG A 960 31.33 -17.82 -14.42
N VAL A 961 30.01 -17.85 -14.60
CA VAL A 961 29.37 -17.93 -15.93
C VAL A 961 29.67 -16.68 -16.75
N GLU A 962 29.46 -15.49 -16.20
CA GLU A 962 29.73 -14.23 -16.91
C GLU A 962 31.23 -14.06 -17.21
N LEU A 963 32.10 -14.38 -16.25
CA LEU A 963 33.55 -14.35 -16.44
C LEU A 963 34.02 -15.34 -17.50
N GLY A 964 33.50 -16.57 -17.46
CA GLY A 964 33.77 -17.59 -18.47
C GLY A 964 33.35 -17.11 -19.85
N ASN A 965 32.14 -16.55 -19.99
CA ASN A 965 31.65 -15.97 -21.24
C ASN A 965 32.53 -14.83 -21.75
N LEU A 966 33.02 -13.97 -20.86
CA LEU A 966 33.91 -12.87 -21.22
C LEU A 966 35.28 -13.39 -21.69
N TYR A 967 35.87 -14.37 -21.00
CA TYR A 967 37.10 -15.03 -21.46
C TYR A 967 36.93 -15.73 -22.82
N LEU A 968 35.76 -16.29 -23.11
CA LEU A 968 35.47 -16.86 -24.44
C LEU A 968 35.47 -15.80 -25.54
N ARG A 969 34.93 -14.61 -25.27
CA ARG A 969 34.96 -13.48 -26.24
C ARG A 969 36.40 -13.02 -26.49
N GLU A 970 37.23 -13.02 -25.45
CA GLU A 970 38.65 -12.66 -25.52
C GLU A 970 39.56 -13.82 -25.99
N ASN A 971 38.99 -14.93 -26.45
CA ASN A 971 39.70 -16.12 -26.91
C ASN A 971 40.64 -16.77 -25.86
N GLN A 972 40.38 -16.56 -24.57
CA GLN A 972 41.11 -17.15 -23.43
C GLN A 972 40.47 -18.47 -23.01
N ILE A 973 40.54 -19.45 -23.92
CA ILE A 973 39.84 -20.74 -23.90
C ILE A 973 40.11 -21.55 -22.62
N ASP A 974 41.36 -21.65 -22.17
CA ASP A 974 41.71 -22.48 -21.01
C ASP A 974 41.20 -21.89 -19.68
N LYS A 975 41.16 -20.57 -19.56
CA LYS A 975 40.59 -19.90 -18.38
C LYS A 975 39.08 -20.05 -18.32
N ALA A 976 38.40 -19.89 -19.45
CA ALA A 976 36.95 -20.13 -19.53
C ALA A 976 36.61 -21.58 -19.15
N ARG A 977 37.39 -22.55 -19.64
CA ARG A 977 37.23 -23.97 -19.31
C ARG A 977 37.33 -24.22 -17.81
N ALA A 978 38.38 -23.73 -17.17
CA ALA A 978 38.63 -23.95 -15.73
C ALA A 978 37.50 -23.44 -14.83
N LEU A 979 36.80 -22.39 -15.26
CA LEU A 979 35.68 -21.81 -14.52
C LEU A 979 34.36 -22.54 -14.73
N LEU A 980 34.11 -23.07 -15.94
CA LEU A 980 32.81 -23.62 -16.33
C LEU A 980 32.68 -25.14 -16.11
N GLU A 981 33.77 -25.91 -16.19
CA GLU A 981 33.71 -27.40 -16.11
C GLU A 981 33.37 -27.95 -14.71
N ASN A 982 33.56 -27.16 -13.64
CA ASN A 982 33.33 -27.59 -12.25
C ASN A 982 32.00 -27.10 -11.66
N LEU A 983 31.16 -26.43 -12.46
CA LEU A 983 29.87 -25.91 -12.01
C LEU A 983 28.77 -26.96 -12.16
N GLU A 984 27.80 -26.94 -11.23
CA GLU A 984 26.57 -27.74 -11.31
C GLU A 984 25.87 -27.49 -12.67
N PRO A 985 25.56 -28.53 -13.46
CA PRO A 985 25.08 -28.39 -14.83
C PRO A 985 23.65 -27.84 -14.89
N THR A 986 23.51 -26.52 -14.88
CA THR A 986 22.27 -25.83 -15.24
C THR A 986 22.09 -25.80 -16.76
N HIS A 987 20.85 -25.70 -17.25
CA HIS A 987 20.54 -25.61 -18.68
C HIS A 987 21.36 -24.52 -19.40
N ALA A 988 21.39 -23.31 -18.83
CA ALA A 988 22.13 -22.17 -19.39
C ALA A 988 23.66 -22.38 -19.38
N LEU A 989 24.18 -23.06 -18.35
CA LEU A 989 25.60 -23.40 -18.27
C LEU A 989 25.98 -24.46 -19.32
N LEU A 990 25.17 -25.52 -19.46
CA LEU A 990 25.37 -26.58 -20.45
C LEU A 990 25.33 -26.02 -21.89
N GLN A 991 24.45 -25.06 -22.17
CA GLN A 991 24.43 -24.34 -23.45
C GLN A 991 25.71 -23.53 -23.71
N ASN A 992 26.24 -22.83 -22.69
CA ASN A 992 27.47 -22.07 -22.83
C ASN A 992 28.69 -22.98 -23.03
N ILE A 993 28.74 -24.12 -22.33
CA ILE A 993 29.77 -25.16 -22.51
C ILE A 993 29.64 -25.81 -23.90
N ALA A 994 28.43 -26.04 -24.40
CA ALA A 994 28.20 -26.57 -25.74
C ALA A 994 28.66 -25.59 -26.83
N ARG A 995 28.35 -24.28 -26.69
CA ARG A 995 28.87 -23.22 -27.59
C ARG A 995 30.40 -23.14 -27.56
N PHE A 996 31.00 -23.30 -26.38
CA PHE A 996 32.45 -23.39 -26.22
C PHE A 996 33.03 -24.56 -27.02
N HIS A 997 32.52 -25.77 -26.80
CA HIS A 997 33.04 -26.95 -27.48
C HIS A 997 32.81 -26.91 -29.00
N PHE A 998 31.72 -26.27 -29.45
CA PHE A 998 31.44 -26.01 -30.87
C PHE A 998 32.52 -25.11 -31.48
N LYS A 999 32.85 -23.97 -30.84
CA LYS A 999 33.92 -23.08 -31.31
C LYS A 999 35.32 -23.70 -31.28
N THR A 1000 35.58 -24.65 -30.37
CA THR A 1000 36.88 -25.35 -30.28
C THR A 1000 36.99 -26.58 -31.18
N GLY A 1001 35.95 -26.90 -31.98
CA GLY A 1001 35.93 -28.06 -32.88
C GLY A 1001 35.78 -29.42 -32.17
N ALA A 1002 35.40 -29.43 -30.89
CA ALA A 1002 35.21 -30.65 -30.09
C ALA A 1002 33.79 -31.22 -30.26
N LEU A 1003 33.38 -31.45 -31.51
CA LEU A 1003 32.01 -31.75 -31.92
C LEU A 1003 31.38 -32.96 -31.20
N GLU A 1004 32.17 -33.98 -30.86
CA GLU A 1004 31.69 -35.15 -30.10
C GLU A 1004 31.23 -34.79 -28.68
N LYS A 1005 31.91 -33.87 -28.01
CA LYS A 1005 31.50 -33.42 -26.67
C LYS A 1005 30.24 -32.56 -26.73
N VAL A 1006 30.12 -31.72 -27.76
CA VAL A 1006 28.93 -30.90 -28.01
C VAL A 1006 27.70 -31.79 -28.20
N LYS A 1007 27.82 -32.83 -29.03
CA LYS A 1007 26.74 -33.80 -29.26
C LYS A 1007 26.35 -34.53 -27.98
N ALA A 1008 27.31 -34.94 -27.16
CA ALA A 1008 27.02 -35.57 -25.88
C ALA A 1008 26.20 -34.67 -24.94
N ILE A 1009 26.55 -33.37 -24.88
CA ILE A 1009 25.83 -32.38 -24.06
C ILE A 1009 24.40 -32.17 -24.58
N TYR A 1010 24.21 -31.96 -25.88
CA TYR A 1010 22.86 -31.80 -26.43
C TYR A 1010 22.02 -33.07 -26.31
N ASN A 1011 22.62 -34.26 -26.45
CA ASN A 1011 21.92 -35.53 -26.24
C ASN A 1011 21.47 -35.70 -24.79
N ASP A 1012 22.29 -35.32 -23.81
CA ASP A 1012 21.93 -35.36 -22.38
C ASP A 1012 20.81 -34.34 -22.06
N LEU A 1013 20.91 -33.12 -22.57
CA LEU A 1013 19.87 -32.10 -22.44
C LEU A 1013 18.52 -32.58 -22.99
N ILE A 1014 18.54 -33.22 -24.17
CA ILE A 1014 17.34 -33.76 -24.80
C ILE A 1014 16.78 -34.95 -24.01
N ALA A 1015 17.64 -35.84 -23.51
CA ALA A 1015 17.21 -36.99 -22.71
C ALA A 1015 16.53 -36.59 -21.39
N LYS A 1016 16.90 -35.43 -20.84
CA LYS A 1016 16.33 -34.84 -19.62
C LYS A 1016 15.12 -33.94 -19.88
N ASP A 1017 14.67 -33.82 -21.13
CA ASP A 1017 13.61 -32.89 -21.57
C ASP A 1017 13.90 -31.42 -21.22
N LEU A 1018 15.18 -31.07 -21.17
CA LEU A 1018 15.68 -29.73 -20.86
C LEU A 1018 16.14 -29.00 -22.13
N ALA A 1019 15.93 -29.51 -23.34
CA ALA A 1019 16.46 -28.91 -24.56
C ALA A 1019 15.50 -27.87 -25.18
N GLY A 1020 16.01 -26.68 -25.47
CA GLY A 1020 15.28 -25.61 -26.15
C GLY A 1020 15.48 -25.62 -27.67
N ALA A 1021 14.75 -24.74 -28.39
CA ALA A 1021 14.83 -24.63 -29.85
C ALA A 1021 16.28 -24.47 -30.37
N SER A 1022 17.08 -23.64 -29.68
CA SER A 1022 18.47 -23.41 -30.07
C SER A 1022 19.35 -24.65 -29.94
N ASP A 1023 19.07 -25.57 -29.02
CA ASP A 1023 19.87 -26.79 -28.81
C ASP A 1023 19.67 -27.78 -29.97
N PHE A 1024 18.41 -27.97 -30.36
CA PHE A 1024 18.07 -28.74 -31.56
C PHE A 1024 18.72 -28.12 -32.80
N ARG A 1025 18.62 -26.79 -32.97
CA ARG A 1025 19.28 -26.09 -34.08
C ARG A 1025 20.79 -26.35 -34.13
N HIS A 1026 21.51 -26.13 -33.03
CA HIS A 1026 22.97 -26.29 -33.03
C HIS A 1026 23.38 -27.75 -33.26
N ARG A 1027 22.65 -28.75 -32.73
CA ARG A 1027 22.90 -30.16 -33.05
C ARG A 1027 22.59 -30.48 -34.52
N GLY A 1028 21.54 -29.87 -35.07
CA GLY A 1028 21.20 -29.96 -36.48
C GLY A 1028 22.31 -29.45 -37.40
N ILE A 1029 22.96 -28.34 -37.06
CA ILE A 1029 24.13 -27.82 -37.80
C ILE A 1029 25.29 -28.83 -37.78
N ILE A 1030 25.56 -29.46 -36.63
CA ILE A 1030 26.62 -30.49 -36.52
C ILE A 1030 26.29 -31.69 -37.42
N TRP A 1031 25.03 -32.15 -37.42
CA TRP A 1031 24.60 -33.21 -38.32
C TRP A 1031 24.75 -32.83 -39.79
N LEU A 1032 24.48 -31.56 -40.13
CA LEU A 1032 24.63 -31.04 -41.47
C LEU A 1032 26.10 -31.05 -41.94
N GLU A 1033 27.03 -30.60 -41.08
CA GLU A 1033 28.48 -30.64 -41.35
C GLU A 1033 29.00 -32.07 -41.54
N GLU A 1034 28.43 -33.06 -40.83
CA GLU A 1034 28.76 -34.48 -40.98
C GLU A 1034 28.09 -35.14 -42.19
N GLY A 1035 27.30 -34.41 -42.98
CA GLY A 1035 26.55 -34.94 -44.12
C GLY A 1035 25.34 -35.81 -43.73
N ARG A 1036 24.91 -35.77 -42.46
CA ARG A 1036 23.76 -36.51 -41.93
C ARG A 1036 22.47 -35.70 -42.08
N HIS A 1037 22.03 -35.55 -43.33
CA HIS A 1037 20.92 -34.66 -43.68
C HIS A 1037 19.58 -35.01 -43.02
N ARG A 1038 19.29 -36.29 -42.76
CA ARG A 1038 17.99 -36.71 -42.16
C ARG A 1038 17.89 -36.29 -40.71
N GLU A 1039 18.96 -36.49 -39.95
CA GLU A 1039 19.06 -36.12 -38.55
C GLU A 1039 19.09 -34.60 -38.39
N ALA A 1040 19.83 -33.90 -39.26
CA ALA A 1040 19.81 -32.44 -39.32
C ALA A 1040 18.40 -31.88 -39.56
N GLN A 1041 17.70 -32.43 -40.56
CA GLN A 1041 16.33 -32.01 -40.88
C GLN A 1041 15.36 -32.20 -39.70
N ALA A 1042 15.40 -33.36 -39.05
CA ALA A 1042 14.53 -33.64 -37.90
C ALA A 1042 14.77 -32.66 -36.74
N ASP A 1043 16.03 -32.29 -36.50
CA ASP A 1043 16.40 -31.32 -35.46
C ASP A 1043 15.95 -29.90 -35.83
N PHE A 1044 16.11 -29.46 -37.08
CA PHE A 1044 15.61 -28.15 -37.51
C PHE A 1044 14.08 -28.05 -37.49
N GLU A 1045 13.37 -29.10 -37.88
CA GLU A 1045 11.90 -29.16 -37.78
C GLU A 1045 11.45 -29.12 -36.31
N LYS A 1046 12.16 -29.82 -35.42
CA LYS A 1046 11.88 -29.77 -33.99
C LYS A 1046 12.15 -28.37 -33.42
N ALA A 1047 13.26 -27.72 -33.80
CA ALA A 1047 13.58 -26.35 -33.42
C ALA A 1047 12.45 -25.40 -33.84
N LEU A 1048 11.98 -25.48 -35.09
CA LEU A 1048 10.89 -24.66 -35.61
C LEU A 1048 9.53 -24.93 -34.96
N SER A 1049 9.30 -26.14 -34.44
CA SER A 1049 8.08 -26.45 -33.66
C SER A 1049 8.09 -25.82 -32.26
N LEU A 1050 9.27 -25.57 -31.72
CA LEU A 1050 9.47 -24.95 -30.40
C LEU A 1050 9.57 -23.42 -30.52
N ASP A 1051 10.26 -22.94 -31.55
CA ASP A 1051 10.36 -21.53 -31.90
C ASP A 1051 10.09 -21.33 -33.41
N ALA A 1052 8.85 -20.95 -33.72
CA ALA A 1052 8.42 -20.67 -35.08
C ALA A 1052 9.11 -19.43 -35.70
N LYS A 1053 9.87 -18.66 -34.90
CA LYS A 1053 10.59 -17.46 -35.31
C LYS A 1053 12.11 -17.66 -35.48
N ASP A 1054 12.60 -18.89 -35.56
CA ASP A 1054 14.03 -19.18 -35.74
C ASP A 1054 14.43 -19.17 -37.24
N PRO A 1055 15.08 -18.09 -37.75
CA PRO A 1055 15.43 -17.98 -39.16
C PRO A 1055 16.55 -18.95 -39.57
N ASP A 1056 17.46 -19.27 -38.64
CA ASP A 1056 18.62 -20.12 -38.91
C ASP A 1056 18.19 -21.56 -39.20
N SER A 1057 17.25 -22.13 -38.44
CA SER A 1057 16.75 -23.49 -38.68
C SER A 1057 16.02 -23.59 -40.03
N LEU A 1058 15.21 -22.58 -40.37
CA LEU A 1058 14.52 -22.54 -41.65
C LEU A 1058 15.48 -22.33 -42.84
N HIS A 1059 16.52 -21.52 -42.66
CA HIS A 1059 17.58 -21.34 -43.64
C HIS A 1059 18.36 -22.63 -43.86
N ASN A 1060 18.76 -23.33 -42.80
CA ASN A 1060 19.53 -24.56 -42.89
C ASN A 1060 18.73 -25.73 -43.53
N LEU A 1061 17.39 -25.72 -43.45
CA LEU A 1061 16.56 -26.61 -44.28
C LEU A 1061 16.71 -26.31 -45.78
N GLY A 1062 16.85 -25.03 -46.15
CA GLY A 1062 17.20 -24.60 -47.50
C GLY A 1062 18.60 -25.06 -47.91
N VAL A 1063 19.59 -24.96 -47.02
CA VAL A 1063 20.96 -25.46 -47.25
C VAL A 1063 20.98 -26.98 -47.46
N ILE A 1064 20.18 -27.75 -46.70
CA ILE A 1064 20.02 -29.19 -46.93
C ILE A 1064 19.48 -29.47 -48.33
N ALA A 1065 18.42 -28.75 -48.75
CA ALA A 1065 17.85 -28.90 -50.09
C ALA A 1065 18.89 -28.55 -51.18
N LEU A 1066 19.71 -27.52 -50.95
CA LEU A 1066 20.79 -27.11 -51.85
C LEU A 1066 21.86 -28.20 -51.98
N GLN A 1067 22.34 -28.77 -50.87
CA GLN A 1067 23.33 -29.87 -50.87
C GLN A 1067 22.79 -31.15 -51.54
N GLN A 1068 21.48 -31.36 -51.51
CA GLN A 1068 20.81 -32.47 -52.21
C GLN A 1068 20.55 -32.18 -53.70
N GLY A 1069 20.85 -30.96 -54.17
CA GLY A 1069 20.66 -30.53 -55.56
C GLY A 1069 19.23 -30.10 -55.91
N ASP A 1070 18.34 -29.93 -54.93
CA ASP A 1070 16.98 -29.41 -55.15
C ASP A 1070 16.97 -27.87 -55.03
N TYR A 1071 17.45 -27.22 -56.09
CA TYR A 1071 17.55 -25.76 -56.17
C TYR A 1071 16.17 -25.07 -56.03
N ALA A 1072 15.09 -25.69 -56.52
CA ALA A 1072 13.76 -25.10 -56.45
C ALA A 1072 13.24 -25.06 -55.01
N LEU A 1073 13.43 -26.15 -54.26
CA LEU A 1073 13.06 -26.23 -52.85
C LEU A 1073 13.94 -25.31 -51.99
N ALA A 1074 15.25 -25.28 -52.25
CA ALA A 1074 16.19 -24.37 -51.57
C ALA A 1074 15.79 -22.90 -51.72
N LYS A 1075 15.51 -22.46 -52.97
CA LYS A 1075 15.03 -21.09 -53.24
C LYS A 1075 13.75 -20.78 -52.47
N ASN A 1076 12.80 -21.71 -52.38
CA ASN A 1076 11.55 -21.49 -51.65
C ASN A 1076 11.80 -21.27 -50.14
N TYR A 1077 12.67 -22.07 -49.52
CA TYR A 1077 13.06 -21.86 -48.12
C TYR A 1077 13.72 -20.50 -47.92
N PHE A 1078 14.69 -20.13 -48.75
CA PHE A 1078 15.40 -18.86 -48.62
C PHE A 1078 14.49 -17.64 -48.85
N LEU A 1079 13.58 -17.69 -49.84
CA LEU A 1079 12.58 -16.65 -50.06
C LEU A 1079 11.61 -16.53 -48.88
N THR A 1080 11.23 -17.64 -48.27
CA THR A 1080 10.37 -17.65 -47.08
C THR A 1080 11.08 -17.00 -45.89
N VAL A 1081 12.37 -17.33 -45.68
CA VAL A 1081 13.19 -16.69 -44.63
C VAL A 1081 13.27 -15.20 -44.89
N ARG A 1082 13.59 -14.76 -46.12
CA ARG A 1082 13.69 -13.33 -46.46
C ARG A 1082 12.38 -12.57 -46.24
N ALA A 1083 11.24 -13.18 -46.56
CA ALA A 1083 9.93 -12.55 -46.39
C ALA A 1083 9.54 -12.38 -44.90
N LYS A 1084 9.92 -13.33 -44.05
CA LYS A 1084 9.59 -13.32 -42.61
C LYS A 1084 10.64 -12.62 -41.76
N PHE A 1085 11.90 -12.65 -42.17
CA PHE A 1085 13.07 -12.20 -41.43
C PHE A 1085 13.97 -11.37 -42.36
N PRO A 1086 13.55 -10.13 -42.68
CA PRO A 1086 14.25 -9.30 -43.67
C PRO A 1086 15.68 -8.92 -43.28
N ASP A 1087 16.02 -8.99 -41.98
CA ASP A 1087 17.36 -8.69 -41.45
C ASP A 1087 18.31 -9.89 -41.51
N PHE A 1088 17.83 -11.09 -41.86
CA PHE A 1088 18.66 -12.30 -41.96
C PHE A 1088 19.30 -12.41 -43.36
N VAL A 1089 20.54 -11.94 -43.50
CA VAL A 1089 21.20 -11.74 -44.80
C VAL A 1089 21.69 -13.02 -45.49
N LEU A 1090 22.00 -14.09 -44.74
CA LEU A 1090 22.58 -15.34 -45.28
C LEU A 1090 21.69 -16.00 -46.35
N SER A 1091 20.36 -16.01 -46.16
CA SER A 1091 19.43 -16.54 -47.17
C SER A 1091 19.46 -15.76 -48.48
N SER A 1092 19.68 -14.44 -48.41
CA SER A 1092 19.79 -13.60 -49.62
C SER A 1092 21.14 -13.80 -50.31
N LEU A 1093 22.19 -14.09 -49.54
CA LEU A 1093 23.52 -14.44 -50.05
C LEU A 1093 23.49 -15.78 -50.79
N ASP A 1094 22.85 -16.81 -50.23
CA ASP A 1094 22.69 -18.11 -50.88
C ASP A 1094 21.80 -18.02 -52.12
N LEU A 1095 20.74 -17.21 -52.10
CA LEU A 1095 19.96 -16.90 -53.30
C LEU A 1095 20.83 -16.26 -54.37
N ALA A 1096 21.67 -15.27 -54.02
CA ALA A 1096 22.59 -14.65 -54.98
C ALA A 1096 23.57 -15.68 -55.58
N SER A 1097 24.14 -16.55 -54.76
CA SER A 1097 25.03 -17.64 -55.21
C SER A 1097 24.33 -18.60 -56.17
N ILE A 1098 23.07 -18.97 -55.90
CA ILE A 1098 22.28 -19.81 -56.80
C ILE A 1098 22.01 -19.09 -58.13
N GLU A 1099 21.60 -17.82 -58.10
CA GLU A 1099 21.35 -17.04 -59.32
C GLU A 1099 22.62 -16.83 -60.16
N LEU A 1100 23.79 -16.65 -59.52
CA LEU A 1100 25.09 -16.62 -60.21
C LEU A 1100 25.39 -17.93 -60.93
N ASN A 1101 25.15 -19.08 -60.28
CA ASN A 1101 25.36 -20.40 -60.86
C ASN A 1101 24.40 -20.69 -62.02
N GLU A 1102 23.18 -20.16 -61.99
CA GLU A 1102 22.21 -20.26 -63.09
C GLU A 1102 22.45 -19.22 -64.21
N GLY A 1103 23.37 -18.28 -64.02
CA GLY A 1103 23.71 -17.23 -64.98
C GLY A 1103 22.78 -16.00 -64.96
N HIS A 1104 21.92 -15.87 -63.95
CA HIS A 1104 21.00 -14.74 -63.76
C HIS A 1104 21.69 -13.57 -63.03
N ASN A 1105 22.72 -13.01 -63.68
CA ASN A 1105 23.61 -12.01 -63.09
C ASN A 1105 22.92 -10.74 -62.55
N GLU A 1106 21.90 -10.22 -63.25
CA GLU A 1106 21.17 -9.03 -62.80
C GLU A 1106 20.41 -9.28 -61.47
N GLN A 1107 19.85 -10.48 -61.31
CA GLN A 1107 19.09 -10.85 -60.13
C GLN A 1107 20.01 -11.12 -58.94
N ALA A 1108 21.15 -11.75 -59.19
CA ALA A 1108 22.20 -11.90 -58.19
C ALA A 1108 22.74 -10.55 -57.69
N GLU A 1109 23.04 -9.62 -58.60
CA GLU A 1109 23.51 -8.28 -58.24
C GLU A 1109 22.50 -7.52 -57.38
N ALA A 1110 21.20 -7.64 -57.71
CA ALA A 1110 20.14 -7.02 -56.92
C ALA A 1110 20.14 -7.51 -55.46
N TYR A 1111 20.29 -8.82 -55.23
CA TYR A 1111 20.38 -9.38 -53.88
C TYR A 1111 21.65 -8.92 -53.14
N LEU A 1112 22.80 -8.93 -53.81
CA LEU A 1112 24.06 -8.49 -53.20
C LEU A 1112 24.01 -7.02 -52.80
N ARG A 1113 23.46 -6.13 -53.64
CA ARG A 1113 23.32 -4.70 -53.32
C ARG A 1113 22.32 -4.44 -52.21
N GLU A 1114 21.25 -5.23 -52.10
CA GLU A 1114 20.31 -5.14 -50.98
C GLU A 1114 21.00 -5.45 -49.65
N ILE A 1115 21.86 -6.48 -49.61
CA ILE A 1115 22.64 -6.83 -48.41
C ILE A 1115 23.56 -5.66 -48.05
N LEU A 1116 24.26 -5.06 -49.01
CA LEU A 1116 25.18 -3.93 -48.75
C LEU A 1116 24.48 -2.64 -48.29
N LEU A 1117 23.19 -2.45 -48.59
CA LEU A 1117 22.42 -1.34 -48.02
C LEU A 1117 22.22 -1.50 -46.51
N LYS A 1118 22.15 -2.74 -46.02
CA LYS A 1118 21.98 -3.07 -44.60
C LYS A 1118 23.32 -3.23 -43.89
N GLU A 1119 24.25 -3.92 -44.53
CA GLU A 1119 25.60 -4.22 -44.04
C GLU A 1119 26.65 -3.78 -45.06
N PRO A 1120 27.07 -2.50 -45.03
CA PRO A 1120 27.92 -1.91 -46.06
C PRO A 1120 29.28 -2.59 -46.28
N HIS A 1121 29.77 -3.34 -45.30
CA HIS A 1121 31.09 -3.98 -45.32
C HIS A 1121 31.03 -5.51 -45.15
N HIS A 1122 29.93 -6.15 -45.57
CA HIS A 1122 29.79 -7.61 -45.49
C HIS A 1122 30.76 -8.30 -46.47
N ALA A 1123 31.79 -8.96 -45.95
CA ALA A 1123 32.95 -9.43 -46.72
C ALA A 1123 32.57 -10.42 -47.84
N ASP A 1124 31.72 -11.40 -47.57
CA ASP A 1124 31.33 -12.41 -48.57
C ASP A 1124 30.48 -11.81 -49.68
N THR A 1125 29.63 -10.82 -49.35
CA THR A 1125 28.83 -10.10 -50.34
C THR A 1125 29.71 -9.23 -51.23
N LEU A 1126 30.66 -8.51 -50.64
CA LEU A 1126 31.64 -7.74 -51.39
C LEU A 1126 32.50 -8.65 -52.28
N MET A 1127 32.88 -9.85 -51.80
CA MET A 1127 33.65 -10.82 -52.56
C MET A 1127 32.89 -11.33 -53.79
N LEU A 1128 31.63 -11.75 -53.59
CA LEU A 1128 30.77 -12.22 -54.68
C LEU A 1128 30.45 -11.11 -55.68
N LEU A 1129 30.18 -9.90 -55.21
CA LEU A 1129 29.90 -8.75 -56.08
C LEU A 1129 31.14 -8.32 -56.86
N ALA A 1130 32.32 -8.30 -56.21
CA ALA A 1130 33.59 -8.00 -56.88
C ALA A 1130 33.92 -9.05 -57.94
N GLY A 1131 33.70 -10.34 -57.65
CA GLY A 1131 33.85 -11.43 -58.62
C GLY A 1131 32.89 -11.30 -59.81
N LEU A 1132 31.62 -10.96 -59.56
CA LEU A 1132 30.63 -10.69 -60.60
C LEU A 1132 31.04 -9.49 -61.47
N LYS A 1133 31.48 -8.38 -60.87
CA LYS A 1133 31.92 -7.19 -61.59
C LYS A 1133 33.18 -7.46 -62.41
N SER A 1134 34.09 -8.26 -61.87
CA SER A 1134 35.28 -8.73 -62.59
C SER A 1134 34.90 -9.57 -63.81
N SER A 1135 33.93 -10.49 -63.70
CA SER A 1135 33.48 -11.30 -64.84
C SER A 1135 32.72 -10.50 -65.91
N GLN A 1136 32.10 -9.38 -65.52
CA GLN A 1136 31.49 -8.41 -66.44
C GLN A 1136 32.50 -7.46 -67.12
N GLY A 1137 33.78 -7.49 -66.72
CA GLY A 1137 34.82 -6.60 -67.23
C GLY A 1137 34.83 -5.20 -66.60
N GLU A 1138 34.07 -4.98 -65.52
CA GLU A 1138 34.01 -3.73 -64.77
C GLU A 1138 35.15 -3.63 -63.76
N THR A 1139 36.39 -3.63 -64.25
CA THR A 1139 37.62 -3.73 -63.44
C THR A 1139 37.72 -2.66 -62.34
N GLY A 1140 37.31 -1.42 -62.64
CA GLY A 1140 37.38 -0.32 -61.67
C GLY A 1140 36.48 -0.51 -60.44
N GLU A 1141 35.25 -1.00 -60.64
CA GLU A 1141 34.31 -1.27 -59.54
C GLU A 1141 34.75 -2.52 -58.75
N ALA A 1142 35.18 -3.58 -59.44
CA ALA A 1142 35.71 -4.78 -58.79
C ALA A 1142 36.92 -4.48 -57.90
N SER A 1143 37.87 -3.65 -58.37
CA SER A 1143 39.02 -3.22 -57.56
C SER A 1143 38.60 -2.43 -56.32
N ALA A 1144 37.63 -1.52 -56.43
CA ALA A 1144 37.13 -0.74 -55.30
C ALA A 1144 36.50 -1.64 -54.22
N LEU A 1145 35.71 -2.64 -54.63
CA LEU A 1145 35.07 -3.59 -53.72
C LEU A 1145 36.10 -4.47 -53.00
N TYR A 1146 37.12 -4.99 -53.69
CA TYR A 1146 38.21 -5.73 -53.03
C TYR A 1146 39.02 -4.84 -52.07
N MET A 1147 39.23 -3.57 -52.41
CA MET A 1147 39.92 -2.62 -51.52
C MET A 1147 39.12 -2.34 -50.24
N ASP A 1148 37.80 -2.26 -50.31
CA ASP A 1148 36.95 -2.08 -49.12
C ASP A 1148 37.10 -3.26 -48.14
N ILE A 1149 37.11 -4.50 -48.65
CA ILE A 1149 37.39 -5.69 -47.83
C ILE A 1149 38.75 -5.57 -47.14
N LEU A 1150 39.78 -5.12 -47.87
CA LEU A 1150 41.15 -5.01 -47.37
C LEU A 1150 41.39 -3.83 -46.42
N GLU A 1151 40.58 -2.78 -46.51
CA GLU A 1151 40.61 -1.67 -45.54
C GLU A 1151 40.15 -2.15 -44.16
N LYS A 1152 39.11 -3.00 -44.11
CA LYS A 1152 38.59 -3.56 -42.86
C LYS A 1152 39.38 -4.77 -42.37
N ASN A 1153 39.82 -5.63 -43.28
CA ASN A 1153 40.65 -6.79 -42.99
C ASN A 1153 41.88 -6.83 -43.90
N PRO A 1154 42.99 -6.17 -43.50
CA PRO A 1154 44.22 -6.13 -44.28
C PRO A 1154 44.89 -7.49 -44.49
N ARG A 1155 44.44 -8.53 -43.78
CA ARG A 1155 44.93 -9.91 -43.85
C ARG A 1155 43.99 -10.86 -44.59
N HIS A 1156 43.00 -10.35 -45.34
CA HIS A 1156 42.09 -11.20 -46.10
C HIS A 1156 42.77 -11.80 -47.34
N SER A 1157 43.25 -13.05 -47.22
CA SER A 1157 44.08 -13.72 -48.24
C SER A 1157 43.41 -13.82 -49.61
N GLU A 1158 42.14 -14.22 -49.65
CA GLU A 1158 41.41 -14.37 -50.92
C GLU A 1158 41.20 -13.05 -51.67
N ALA A 1159 40.81 -11.97 -50.98
CA ALA A 1159 40.66 -10.65 -51.59
C ALA A 1159 42.01 -10.11 -52.14
N LEU A 1160 43.13 -10.37 -51.44
CA LEU A 1160 44.47 -10.04 -51.93
C LEU A 1160 44.80 -10.79 -53.24
N ILE A 1161 44.45 -12.08 -53.30
CA ILE A 1161 44.69 -12.93 -54.47
C ILE A 1161 43.84 -12.47 -55.65
N GLN A 1162 42.52 -12.30 -55.45
CA GLN A 1162 41.60 -11.91 -56.51
C GLN A 1162 41.89 -10.51 -57.05
N LEU A 1163 42.23 -9.55 -56.18
CA LEU A 1163 42.69 -8.22 -56.60
C LEU A 1163 44.02 -8.31 -57.37
N GLY A 1164 44.94 -9.19 -56.95
CA GLY A 1164 46.19 -9.45 -57.67
C GLY A 1164 45.95 -9.95 -59.11
N TYR A 1165 45.01 -10.89 -59.30
CA TYR A 1165 44.60 -11.37 -60.63
C TYR A 1165 43.96 -10.28 -61.47
N LEU A 1166 43.12 -9.44 -60.88
CA LEU A 1166 42.52 -8.30 -61.55
C LEU A 1166 43.58 -7.30 -62.04
N LEU A 1167 44.62 -7.06 -61.23
CA LEU A 1167 45.77 -6.20 -61.59
C LEU A 1167 46.66 -6.80 -62.69
N ILE A 1168 46.82 -8.13 -62.74
CA ILE A 1168 47.47 -8.82 -63.87
C ILE A 1168 46.71 -8.51 -65.18
N GLY A 1169 45.37 -8.58 -65.16
CA GLY A 1169 44.52 -8.33 -66.33
C GLY A 1169 44.68 -6.92 -66.92
N ILE A 1170 45.02 -5.92 -66.09
CA ILE A 1170 45.30 -4.55 -66.52
C ILE A 1170 46.81 -4.22 -66.63
N GLN A 1171 47.67 -5.24 -66.59
CA GLN A 1171 49.14 -5.15 -66.74
C GLN A 1171 49.87 -4.36 -65.61
N GLU A 1172 49.25 -4.23 -64.43
CA GLU A 1172 49.85 -3.58 -63.25
C GLU A 1172 50.64 -4.60 -62.40
N TYR A 1173 51.64 -5.22 -63.02
CA TYR A 1173 52.35 -6.37 -62.46
C TYR A 1173 53.09 -6.09 -61.13
N SER A 1174 53.58 -4.87 -60.94
CA SER A 1174 54.33 -4.50 -59.72
C SER A 1174 53.45 -4.47 -58.48
N GLN A 1175 52.23 -3.94 -58.62
CA GLN A 1175 51.25 -3.87 -57.54
C GLN A 1175 50.65 -5.25 -57.27
N ALA A 1176 50.37 -6.03 -58.32
CA ALA A 1176 49.90 -7.41 -58.19
C ALA A 1176 50.88 -8.28 -57.37
N LEU A 1177 52.19 -8.16 -57.65
CA LEU A 1177 53.22 -8.91 -56.92
C LEU A 1177 53.26 -8.55 -55.43
N GLN A 1178 53.12 -7.27 -55.08
CA GLN A 1178 53.07 -6.84 -53.67
C GLN A 1178 51.86 -7.42 -52.92
N LEU A 1179 50.70 -7.52 -53.59
CA LEU A 1179 49.51 -8.14 -52.99
C LEU A 1179 49.70 -9.65 -52.79
N PHE A 1180 50.31 -10.34 -53.75
CA PHE A 1180 50.64 -11.76 -53.60
C PHE A 1180 51.70 -12.03 -52.53
N GLU A 1181 52.73 -11.18 -52.39
CA GLU A 1181 53.69 -11.26 -51.29
C GLU A 1181 53.03 -11.08 -49.92
N ARG A 1182 52.06 -10.15 -49.82
CA ARG A 1182 51.25 -10.00 -48.60
C ARG A 1182 50.44 -11.27 -48.33
N ALA A 1183 49.79 -11.84 -49.34
CA ALA A 1183 49.02 -13.09 -49.21
C ALA A 1183 49.92 -14.26 -48.77
N LEU A 1184 51.13 -14.38 -49.34
CA LEU A 1184 52.15 -15.36 -48.96
C LEU A 1184 52.54 -15.29 -47.48
N ASN A 1185 52.67 -14.07 -46.93
CA ASN A 1185 53.03 -13.84 -45.53
C ASN A 1185 51.87 -14.12 -44.54
N ILE A 1186 50.64 -14.29 -45.01
CA ILE A 1186 49.47 -14.58 -44.19
C ILE A 1186 49.18 -16.08 -44.13
N GLY A 1187 49.33 -16.79 -45.26
CA GLY A 1187 48.99 -18.21 -45.47
C GLY A 1187 47.56 -18.44 -46.02
N PRO A 1188 47.15 -19.70 -46.31
CA PRO A 1188 47.96 -20.84 -46.73
C PRO A 1188 48.38 -20.69 -48.21
N GLN A 1189 49.42 -21.42 -48.62
CA GLN A 1189 49.92 -21.40 -49.99
C GLN A 1189 48.90 -22.09 -50.91
N THR A 1190 48.24 -21.32 -51.78
CA THR A 1190 47.24 -21.85 -52.72
C THR A 1190 47.80 -21.95 -54.14
N ILE A 1191 47.23 -22.84 -54.94
CA ILE A 1191 47.55 -23.00 -56.36
C ILE A 1191 47.34 -21.66 -57.08
N ALA A 1192 46.22 -20.99 -56.79
CA ALA A 1192 45.88 -19.69 -57.36
C ALA A 1192 46.96 -18.63 -57.07
N LEU A 1193 47.53 -18.59 -55.87
CA LEU A 1193 48.57 -17.62 -55.52
C LEU A 1193 49.86 -17.84 -56.33
N TYR A 1194 50.36 -19.07 -56.39
CA TYR A 1194 51.58 -19.39 -57.14
C TYR A 1194 51.40 -19.31 -58.65
N ASN A 1195 50.22 -19.68 -59.15
CA ASN A 1195 49.87 -19.53 -60.55
C ASN A 1195 49.87 -18.05 -60.96
N GLY A 1196 49.33 -17.15 -60.13
CA GLY A 1196 49.34 -15.71 -60.38
C GLY A 1196 50.75 -15.11 -60.43
N ILE A 1197 51.63 -15.52 -59.50
CA ILE A 1197 53.05 -15.12 -59.50
C ILE A 1197 53.76 -15.65 -60.76
N GLY A 1198 53.51 -16.90 -61.13
CA GLY A 1198 54.08 -17.50 -62.34
C GLY A 1198 53.68 -16.76 -63.61
N LEU A 1199 52.41 -16.37 -63.74
CA LEU A 1199 51.90 -15.58 -64.87
C LEU A 1199 52.59 -14.22 -64.97
N ILE A 1200 52.79 -13.53 -63.85
CA ILE A 1200 53.52 -12.24 -63.82
C ILE A 1200 54.96 -12.41 -64.34
N PHE A 1201 55.68 -13.43 -63.86
CA PHE A 1201 57.07 -13.65 -64.30
C PHE A 1201 57.16 -14.10 -65.75
N LEU A 1202 56.16 -14.82 -66.25
CA LEU A 1202 56.07 -15.21 -67.65
C LEU A 1202 55.93 -13.98 -68.57
N GLU A 1203 55.03 -13.05 -68.22
CA GLU A 1203 54.86 -11.77 -68.93
C GLU A 1203 56.08 -10.84 -68.84
N GLN A 1204 56.86 -10.94 -67.75
CA GLN A 1204 58.12 -10.20 -67.58
C GLN A 1204 59.33 -10.87 -68.24
N GLU A 1205 59.14 -11.95 -69.00
CA GLU A 1205 60.20 -12.77 -69.63
C GLU A 1205 61.22 -13.36 -68.62
N LYS A 1206 60.86 -13.45 -67.34
CA LYS A 1206 61.67 -14.08 -66.28
C LYS A 1206 61.36 -15.57 -66.19
N PHE A 1207 61.70 -16.30 -67.25
CA PHE A 1207 61.24 -17.68 -67.44
C PHE A 1207 61.62 -18.64 -66.31
N ILE A 1208 62.80 -18.46 -65.68
CA ILE A 1208 63.24 -19.30 -64.55
C ILE A 1208 62.37 -19.09 -63.32
N ASP A 1209 62.05 -17.84 -63.00
CA ASP A 1209 61.21 -17.50 -61.84
C ASP A 1209 59.76 -17.93 -62.08
N ALA A 1210 59.26 -17.76 -63.32
CA ALA A 1210 57.95 -18.25 -63.75
C ALA A 1210 57.84 -19.78 -63.58
N ARG A 1211 58.85 -20.52 -64.06
CA ARG A 1211 58.94 -21.98 -63.92
C ARG A 1211 58.92 -22.42 -62.46
N ASN A 1212 59.69 -21.75 -61.59
CA ASN A 1212 59.73 -22.08 -60.17
C ASN A 1212 58.37 -21.85 -59.49
N ALA A 1213 57.67 -20.76 -59.83
CA ALA A 1213 56.34 -20.48 -59.30
C ALA A 1213 55.30 -21.50 -59.79
N PHE A 1214 55.28 -21.84 -61.08
CA PHE A 1214 54.38 -22.88 -61.61
C PHE A 1214 54.72 -24.28 -61.06
N LEU A 1215 55.98 -24.57 -60.77
CA LEU A 1215 56.37 -25.83 -60.12
C LEU A 1215 55.82 -25.93 -58.70
N LEU A 1216 55.82 -24.83 -57.94
CA LEU A 1216 55.20 -24.78 -56.61
C LEU A 1216 53.68 -24.93 -56.69
N ALA A 1217 53.02 -24.31 -57.67
CA ALA A 1217 51.61 -24.52 -57.94
C ALA A 1217 51.30 -25.99 -58.29
N TYR A 1218 52.15 -26.62 -59.12
CA TYR A 1218 52.02 -28.03 -59.53
C TYR A 1218 52.23 -29.01 -58.37
N GLN A 1219 53.13 -28.70 -57.44
CA GLN A 1219 53.34 -29.54 -56.24
C GLN A 1219 52.13 -29.55 -55.31
N LEU A 1220 51.33 -28.47 -55.28
CA LEU A 1220 50.10 -28.40 -54.50
C LEU A 1220 48.98 -29.24 -55.12
N GLU A 1221 48.85 -29.22 -56.45
CA GLU A 1221 47.84 -30.02 -57.17
C GLU A 1221 48.38 -30.49 -58.54
N PRO A 1222 49.02 -31.67 -58.60
CA PRO A 1222 49.64 -32.20 -59.82
C PRO A 1222 48.67 -32.52 -60.97
N ASP A 1223 47.38 -32.67 -60.65
CA ASP A 1223 46.33 -33.02 -61.61
C ASP A 1223 45.70 -31.78 -62.29
N ASN A 1224 46.12 -30.57 -61.91
CA ASN A 1224 45.59 -29.34 -62.48
C ASN A 1224 46.15 -29.10 -63.90
N GLU A 1225 45.32 -29.30 -64.92
CA GLU A 1225 45.72 -29.18 -66.33
C GLU A 1225 46.26 -27.80 -66.72
N GLU A 1226 45.73 -26.73 -66.14
CA GLU A 1226 46.14 -25.35 -66.48
C GLU A 1226 47.55 -25.06 -65.98
N VAL A 1227 47.83 -25.45 -64.74
CA VAL A 1227 49.16 -25.30 -64.12
C VAL A 1227 50.20 -26.16 -64.84
N LEU A 1228 49.84 -27.39 -65.23
CA LEU A 1228 50.72 -28.27 -65.99
C LEU A 1228 51.07 -27.67 -67.37
N LYS A 1229 50.08 -27.11 -68.07
CA LYS A 1229 50.30 -26.41 -69.35
C LYS A 1229 51.21 -25.20 -69.16
N ALA A 1230 50.98 -24.38 -68.14
CA ALA A 1230 51.79 -23.20 -67.83
C ALA A 1230 53.25 -23.55 -67.47
N LEU A 1231 53.45 -24.64 -66.72
CA LEU A 1231 54.78 -25.17 -66.39
C LEU A 1231 55.51 -25.65 -67.64
N GLN A 1232 54.87 -26.45 -68.49
CA GLN A 1232 55.47 -26.95 -69.75
C GLN A 1232 55.80 -25.83 -70.75
N ILE A 1233 55.02 -24.75 -70.77
CA ILE A 1233 55.30 -23.55 -71.57
C ILE A 1233 56.55 -22.86 -71.03
N SER A 1234 56.63 -22.68 -69.71
CA SER A 1234 57.77 -22.05 -69.04
C SER A 1234 59.06 -22.86 -69.17
N ASP A 1235 58.98 -24.20 -69.12
CA ASP A 1235 60.10 -25.11 -69.36
C ASP A 1235 60.68 -24.92 -70.76
N ARG A 1236 59.83 -24.90 -71.80
CA ARG A 1236 60.24 -24.68 -73.18
C ARG A 1236 60.88 -23.31 -73.40
N LEU A 1237 60.37 -22.26 -72.75
CA LEU A 1237 60.92 -20.91 -72.86
C LEU A 1237 62.26 -20.75 -72.11
N CYS A 1238 62.45 -21.47 -71.00
CA CYS A 1238 63.76 -21.57 -70.33
C CYS A 1238 64.82 -22.23 -71.22
N GLU A 1239 64.45 -23.30 -71.93
CA GLU A 1239 65.37 -24.02 -72.84
C GLU A 1239 65.79 -23.16 -74.05
N GLN A 1240 64.92 -22.25 -74.51
CA GLN A 1240 65.21 -21.35 -75.64
C GLN A 1240 66.09 -20.14 -75.29
N THR A 1241 66.26 -19.84 -73.99
CA THR A 1241 66.97 -18.63 -73.51
C THR A 1241 68.33 -18.90 -72.88
N GLN A 1242 68.76 -20.16 -72.75
CA GLN A 1242 70.14 -20.49 -72.35
C GLN A 1242 71.11 -20.30 -73.53
N PRO A 1243 72.21 -19.53 -73.39
CA PRO A 1243 73.28 -19.53 -74.39
C PRO A 1243 73.98 -20.90 -74.39
N ALA A 1244 74.25 -21.42 -75.59
CA ALA A 1244 74.90 -22.71 -75.84
C ALA A 1244 76.28 -22.87 -75.17
#